data_AF-A0A3B8SJ78-F1
#
_entry.id   AF-A0A3B8SJ78-F1
#
_cell.length_a   1.000
_cell.length_b   1.000
_cell.length_c   1.000
_cell.angle_alpha   90.00
_cell.angle_beta   90.00
_cell.angle_gamma   90.00
#
_symmetry.space_group_name_H-M   'P 1'
#
loop_
_entity.id
_entity.type
_entity.pdbx_description
1 polymer ?
#
loop_
_entity_poly.entity_id
_entity_poly.type
_entity_poly.pdbx_seq_one_letter_code
_entity_poly.pdbx_strand_id
1 'polypeptide(L)'
;MKEIINKDLSLMKFNERVLHQVTLSKNPIGEKCKFVKIASSNLDEFISVKYGRLMHELNNVNLYNSEDIDTIQISVIKFYMKIQSYFNNKIIKPLSKMYTNINLITDLNKLTFEEFEEGKKDAIFTLNEIFDKRIEHEAPVSGKLYMCIAYKDGEFRIYNYNNFDKLLYVDSKYIPIELLIQETSEDINHAFMFRVIRDSYIDLDKLDNDNLLDSMKDAIREREVAPILAIECQSPDELELVNRYLDSIDDKIVDNPIILSPDKGMCGISCMLNQILEDNDLDYFEDRPSNKIKVGKKHSVMEAVKKHDILLMHPFDDYGTVIRLLEEASTDKDITHIYQTLYRVSSVDSPIVNALCKAADNGKKVTVCIEVKARFNETMNFDIIEKLKSHKNVNLILSNKVIKVHSKAMLIVGKSTSYCHIGTGNYNEKTSELYTDISLLTTDIVMCKDLKKLFKILADKKYKGQFKKIVSEPGVIRETLINNINMCISEVKKGNRPIVTIKVNGIADRIMIDYINYAASLGVNFNIICRGICLLKPTDNIKICSIVGRYLEHSRIYKFDYDSKKIPNKVYISSADLLTRNLERRVEILCKITDTQCKKKINKILKAYNKDTTNKFEYNQDTMEYESYKGEKNVYDVFDKPIFN
;
A
#
# COMPACT_ATOMS: atom_id res chain seq x y z
N MET A 1 -3.98 -0.31 32.90
CA MET A 1 -3.98 -0.06 31.45
C MET A 1 -3.49 -1.33 30.77
N LYS A 2 -4.32 -2.02 29.97
CA LYS A 2 -3.84 -3.20 29.23
C LYS A 2 -2.77 -2.74 28.24
N GLU A 3 -1.67 -3.48 28.19
CA GLU A 3 -0.53 -3.25 27.32
C GLU A 3 -1.00 -3.24 25.85
N ILE A 4 -0.94 -2.09 25.20
CA ILE A 4 -1.32 -1.94 23.79
C ILE A 4 -0.13 -2.38 22.95
N ILE A 5 -0.37 -3.25 21.97
CA ILE A 5 0.65 -3.72 21.04
C ILE A 5 1.30 -2.50 20.38
N ASN A 6 2.63 -2.51 20.28
CA ASN A 6 3.35 -1.46 19.56
C ASN A 6 2.90 -1.46 18.09
N LYS A 7 2.56 -0.27 17.57
CA LYS A 7 2.01 -0.10 16.23
C LYS A 7 2.94 -0.59 15.12
N ASP A 8 4.24 -0.37 15.30
CA ASP A 8 5.25 -0.73 14.32
C ASP A 8 5.51 -2.25 14.34
N LEU A 9 5.44 -2.90 15.52
CA LEU A 9 5.43 -4.36 15.62
C LEU A 9 4.17 -4.99 14.98
N SER A 10 2.99 -4.37 15.16
CA SER A 10 1.76 -4.79 14.49
C SER A 10 1.88 -4.71 12.96
N LEU A 11 2.62 -3.72 12.44
CA LEU A 11 2.92 -3.60 11.01
C LEU A 11 3.90 -4.70 10.55
N MET A 12 4.90 -5.05 11.35
CA MET A 12 5.78 -6.18 11.06
C MET A 12 5.00 -7.50 10.99
N LYS A 13 4.09 -7.76 11.93
CA LYS A 13 3.18 -8.92 11.86
C LYS A 13 2.31 -8.93 10.60
N PHE A 14 1.91 -7.78 10.08
CA PHE A 14 1.24 -7.71 8.78
C PHE A 14 2.18 -8.15 7.64
N ASN A 15 3.42 -7.66 7.60
CA ASN A 15 4.40 -8.06 6.59
C ASN A 15 4.74 -9.56 6.67
N GLU A 16 4.72 -10.15 7.86
CA GLU A 16 4.85 -11.61 8.03
C GLU A 16 3.71 -12.38 7.36
N ARG A 17 2.46 -11.89 7.43
CA ARG A 17 1.32 -12.49 6.73
C ARG A 17 1.42 -12.35 5.21
N VAL A 18 2.03 -11.26 4.71
CA VAL A 18 2.36 -11.09 3.28
C VAL A 18 3.38 -12.14 2.85
N LEU A 19 4.49 -12.28 3.59
CA LEU A 19 5.50 -13.28 3.28
C LEU A 19 4.98 -14.71 3.44
N HIS A 20 4.03 -14.95 4.35
CA HIS A 20 3.40 -16.27 4.53
C HIS A 20 2.70 -16.78 3.27
N GLN A 21 2.25 -15.89 2.37
CA GLN A 21 1.63 -16.29 1.09
C GLN A 21 2.54 -17.17 0.23
N VAL A 22 3.85 -17.09 0.42
CA VAL A 22 4.86 -17.94 -0.25
C VAL A 22 4.74 -19.41 0.19
N THR A 23 4.18 -19.66 1.38
CA THR A 23 4.04 -21.01 1.93
C THR A 23 2.80 -21.75 1.43
N LEU A 24 1.83 -21.02 0.85
CA LEU A 24 0.60 -21.61 0.35
C LEU A 24 0.88 -22.42 -0.91
N SER A 25 0.64 -23.73 -0.87
CA SER A 25 0.87 -24.63 -2.01
C SER A 25 0.05 -24.23 -3.24
N LYS A 26 -1.15 -23.70 -3.04
CA LYS A 26 -2.08 -23.24 -4.08
C LYS A 26 -1.63 -21.99 -4.83
N ASN A 27 -0.69 -21.22 -4.26
CA ASN A 27 -0.18 -20.04 -4.95
C ASN A 27 0.84 -20.47 -6.03
N PRO A 28 0.67 -20.04 -7.29
CA PRO A 28 1.62 -20.29 -8.36
C PRO A 28 3.01 -19.73 -8.04
N ILE A 29 4.07 -20.32 -8.61
CA ILE A 29 5.44 -19.96 -8.24
C ILE A 29 5.80 -18.53 -8.61
N GLY A 30 5.30 -18.01 -9.74
CA GLY A 30 5.47 -16.61 -10.13
C GLY A 30 4.83 -15.64 -9.13
N GLU A 31 3.67 -16.00 -8.57
CA GLU A 31 3.02 -15.21 -7.51
C GLU A 31 3.78 -15.28 -6.18
N LYS A 32 4.35 -16.43 -5.84
CA LYS A 32 5.23 -16.56 -4.67
C LYS A 32 6.45 -15.64 -4.81
N CYS A 33 7.05 -15.55 -6.00
CA CYS A 33 8.14 -14.61 -6.27
C CYS A 33 7.68 -13.16 -6.06
N LYS A 34 6.50 -12.78 -6.58
CA LYS A 34 5.90 -11.45 -6.32
C LYS A 34 5.72 -11.17 -4.83
N PHE A 35 5.24 -12.12 -4.04
CA PHE A 35 5.09 -11.94 -2.59
C PHE A 35 6.42 -11.74 -1.86
N VAL A 36 7.49 -12.42 -2.25
CA VAL A 36 8.84 -12.17 -1.72
C VAL A 36 9.29 -10.74 -2.07
N LYS A 37 9.13 -10.32 -3.33
CA LYS A 37 9.46 -8.94 -3.76
C LYS A 37 8.67 -7.87 -3.00
N ILE A 38 7.37 -8.09 -2.79
CA ILE A 38 6.52 -7.20 -2.00
C ILE A 38 7.00 -7.16 -0.55
N ALA A 39 7.34 -8.31 0.04
CA ALA A 39 7.86 -8.36 1.42
C ALA A 39 9.20 -7.59 1.55
N SER A 40 10.12 -7.74 0.61
CA SER A 40 11.38 -6.98 0.56
C SER A 40 11.13 -5.47 0.41
N SER A 41 10.25 -5.07 -0.50
CA SER A 41 9.92 -3.65 -0.72
C SER A 41 9.24 -3.02 0.51
N ASN A 42 8.34 -3.77 1.17
CA ASN A 42 7.71 -3.32 2.41
C ASN A 42 8.71 -3.18 3.57
N LEU A 43 9.75 -4.02 3.60
CA LEU A 43 10.83 -3.92 4.59
C LEU A 43 11.67 -2.67 4.35
N ASP A 44 12.05 -2.40 3.10
CA ASP A 44 12.79 -1.20 2.74
C ASP A 44 11.99 0.08 3.08
N GLU A 45 10.68 0.12 2.82
CA GLU A 45 9.80 1.24 3.24
C GLU A 45 9.70 1.32 4.77
N PHE A 46 9.62 0.19 5.46
CA PHE A 46 9.56 0.18 6.92
C PHE A 46 10.82 0.80 7.52
N ILE A 47 12.00 0.40 7.06
CA ILE A 47 13.29 0.94 7.52
C ILE A 47 13.37 2.44 7.19
N SER A 48 13.24 2.79 5.91
CA SER A 48 13.44 4.16 5.43
C SER A 48 12.43 5.18 5.96
N VAL A 49 11.20 4.77 6.32
CA VAL A 49 10.14 5.71 6.74
C VAL A 49 9.72 5.52 8.20
N LYS A 50 9.53 4.28 8.65
CA LYS A 50 8.99 4.00 10.00
C LYS A 50 10.09 3.99 11.03
N TYR A 51 11.15 3.24 10.77
CA TYR A 51 12.31 3.21 11.64
C TYR A 51 13.00 4.58 11.66
N GLY A 52 13.19 5.23 10.49
CA GLY A 52 13.66 6.61 10.42
C GLY A 52 12.87 7.57 11.31
N ARG A 53 11.52 7.57 11.23
CA ARG A 53 10.66 8.35 12.14
C ARG A 53 10.96 8.08 13.62
N LEU A 54 11.11 6.81 14.02
CA LEU A 54 11.36 6.42 15.41
C LEU A 54 12.71 6.96 15.89
N MET A 55 13.75 6.91 15.06
CA MET A 55 15.06 7.49 15.35
C MET A 55 14.97 9.02 15.57
N HIS A 56 14.18 9.72 14.73
CA HIS A 56 13.90 11.14 14.94
C HIS A 56 13.11 11.42 16.22
N GLU A 57 12.14 10.58 16.57
CA GLU A 57 11.32 10.74 17.78
C GLU A 57 12.17 10.56 19.05
N LEU A 58 13.08 9.58 19.07
CA LEU A 58 14.05 9.37 20.17
C LEU A 58 14.96 10.56 20.41
N ASN A 59 15.54 11.11 19.34
CA ASN A 59 16.50 12.21 19.44
C ASN A 59 15.84 13.51 19.93
N ASN A 60 14.52 13.66 19.75
CA ASN A 60 13.80 14.88 20.08
C ASN A 60 13.07 14.82 21.44
N VAL A 61 12.58 13.65 21.89
CA VAL A 61 11.79 13.51 23.13
C VAL A 61 11.87 12.05 23.63
N ASN A 62 12.01 11.80 24.93
CA ASN A 62 11.86 10.49 25.61
C ASN A 62 10.43 9.88 25.49
N LEU A 63 9.88 9.78 24.27
CA LEU A 63 8.55 9.23 23.99
C LEU A 63 8.58 7.72 23.67
N TYR A 64 9.76 7.18 23.36
CA TYR A 64 10.01 5.76 23.14
C TYR A 64 11.15 5.30 24.05
N ASN A 65 10.99 4.13 24.66
CA ASN A 65 12.06 3.49 25.42
C ASN A 65 13.03 2.83 24.42
N SER A 66 14.33 2.86 24.71
CA SER A 66 15.36 2.19 23.87
C SER A 66 15.03 0.72 23.59
N GLU A 67 14.46 0.02 24.58
CA GLU A 67 14.02 -1.38 24.47
C GLU A 67 13.00 -1.63 23.33
N ASP A 68 12.12 -0.66 23.02
CA ASP A 68 11.17 -0.79 21.91
C ASP A 68 11.88 -0.75 20.55
N ILE A 69 12.92 0.08 20.41
CA ILE A 69 13.71 0.18 19.18
C ILE A 69 14.55 -1.05 18.95
N ASP A 70 15.20 -1.55 20.00
CA ASP A 70 15.96 -2.81 19.92
C ASP A 70 15.03 -3.96 19.50
N THR A 71 13.82 -4.02 20.08
CA THR A 71 12.82 -5.02 19.70
C THR A 71 12.40 -4.89 18.23
N ILE A 72 12.23 -3.66 17.73
CA ILE A 72 11.89 -3.40 16.32
C ILE A 72 13.06 -3.77 15.41
N GLN A 73 14.29 -3.41 15.75
CA GLN A 73 15.50 -3.76 14.98
C GLN A 73 15.66 -5.29 14.90
N ILE A 74 15.51 -5.99 16.02
CA ILE A 74 15.51 -7.46 16.06
C ILE A 74 14.39 -8.03 15.17
N SER A 75 13.18 -7.44 15.19
CA SER A 75 12.07 -7.86 14.34
C SER A 75 12.37 -7.66 12.85
N VAL A 76 13.00 -6.54 12.48
CA VAL A 76 13.46 -6.26 11.11
C VAL A 76 14.47 -7.31 10.64
N ILE A 77 15.50 -7.58 11.44
CA ILE A 77 16.54 -8.57 11.11
C ILE A 77 15.93 -9.96 10.99
N LYS A 78 15.09 -10.40 11.94
CA LYS A 78 14.39 -11.69 11.87
C LYS A 78 13.51 -11.81 10.63
N PHE A 79 12.81 -10.75 10.27
CA PHE A 79 11.96 -10.74 9.07
C PHE A 79 12.80 -10.83 7.80
N TYR A 80 13.92 -10.12 7.72
CA TYR A 80 14.87 -10.23 6.62
C TYR A 80 15.47 -11.64 6.48
N MET A 81 15.88 -12.28 7.58
CA MET A 81 16.34 -13.68 7.56
C MET A 81 15.25 -14.64 7.07
N LYS A 82 13.98 -14.36 7.38
CA LYS A 82 12.84 -15.13 6.88
C LYS A 82 12.65 -14.95 5.37
N ILE A 83 12.83 -13.74 4.84
CA ILE A 83 12.84 -13.46 3.39
C ILE A 83 13.92 -14.31 2.71
N GLN A 84 15.16 -14.28 3.21
CA GLN A 84 16.28 -15.07 2.69
C GLN A 84 15.98 -16.57 2.70
N SER A 85 15.46 -17.09 3.82
CA SER A 85 15.07 -18.51 3.92
C SER A 85 13.97 -18.90 2.94
N TYR A 86 12.97 -18.04 2.73
CA TYR A 86 11.87 -18.33 1.80
C TYR A 86 12.31 -18.22 0.35
N PHE A 87 13.15 -17.24 0.01
CA PHE A 87 13.80 -17.17 -1.29
C PHE A 87 14.54 -18.48 -1.61
N ASN A 88 15.43 -18.93 -0.73
CA ASN A 88 16.20 -20.16 -0.97
C ASN A 88 15.32 -21.42 -0.98
N ASN A 89 14.47 -21.61 0.03
CA ASN A 89 13.79 -22.88 0.26
C ASN A 89 12.41 -23.01 -0.39
N LYS A 90 11.74 -21.90 -0.69
CA LYS A 90 10.37 -21.86 -1.20
C LYS A 90 10.25 -21.24 -2.58
N ILE A 91 11.30 -20.57 -3.08
CA ILE A 91 11.35 -20.06 -4.45
C ILE A 91 12.37 -20.83 -5.28
N ILE A 92 13.66 -20.71 -4.97
CA ILE A 92 14.74 -21.28 -5.79
C ILE A 92 14.66 -22.81 -5.89
N LYS A 93 14.55 -23.52 -4.75
CA LYS A 93 14.44 -25.00 -4.75
C LYS A 93 13.22 -25.54 -5.51
N PRO A 94 12.01 -24.93 -5.41
CA PRO A 94 10.90 -25.32 -6.27
C PRO A 94 11.09 -24.97 -7.74
N LEU A 95 11.61 -23.79 -8.07
CA LEU A 95 11.88 -23.38 -9.46
C LEU A 95 12.79 -24.38 -10.16
N SER A 96 13.91 -24.77 -9.54
CA SER A 96 14.86 -25.75 -10.09
C SER A 96 14.26 -27.14 -10.31
N LYS A 97 13.16 -27.47 -9.64
CA LYS A 97 12.45 -28.75 -9.81
C LYS A 97 11.35 -28.67 -10.87
N MET A 98 10.71 -27.51 -11.00
CA MET A 98 9.59 -27.30 -11.92
C MET A 98 10.06 -26.93 -13.33
N TYR A 99 11.18 -26.20 -13.41
CA TYR A 99 11.73 -25.65 -14.64
C TYR A 99 13.18 -26.10 -14.76
N THR A 100 13.46 -26.92 -15.77
CA THR A 100 14.82 -27.45 -16.02
C THR A 100 15.81 -26.34 -16.38
N ASN A 101 15.30 -25.21 -16.87
CA ASN A 101 16.06 -24.06 -17.32
C ASN A 101 16.25 -22.96 -16.26
N ILE A 102 15.84 -23.20 -15.01
CA ILE A 102 15.92 -22.21 -13.91
C ILE A 102 16.63 -22.84 -12.71
N ASN A 103 17.95 -22.89 -12.78
CA ASN A 103 18.79 -23.37 -11.68
C ASN A 103 19.72 -22.25 -11.18
N LEU A 104 19.52 -21.78 -9.95
CA LEU A 104 20.46 -20.85 -9.33
C LEU A 104 21.69 -21.61 -8.80
N ILE A 105 22.86 -21.34 -9.38
CA ILE A 105 24.13 -21.94 -8.99
C ILE A 105 24.93 -20.94 -8.17
N THR A 106 25.11 -21.23 -6.88
CA THR A 106 25.93 -20.43 -5.96
C THR A 106 27.26 -21.12 -5.59
N ASP A 107 27.57 -22.24 -6.24
CA ASP A 107 28.79 -23.03 -6.05
C ASP A 107 29.31 -23.38 -7.44
N LEU A 108 30.36 -22.66 -7.88
CA LEU A 108 30.87 -22.73 -9.25
C LEU A 108 31.41 -24.12 -9.61
N ASN A 109 31.75 -24.96 -8.63
CA ASN A 109 32.17 -26.35 -8.87
C ASN A 109 31.07 -27.24 -9.47
N LYS A 110 29.84 -26.75 -9.52
CA LYS A 110 28.70 -27.43 -10.15
C LYS A 110 28.57 -27.11 -11.64
N LEU A 111 29.39 -26.20 -12.16
CA LEU A 111 29.45 -25.88 -13.57
C LEU A 111 30.39 -26.84 -14.30
N THR A 112 30.11 -27.11 -15.57
CA THR A 112 31.12 -27.70 -16.46
C THR A 112 32.21 -26.66 -16.76
N PHE A 113 33.36 -27.11 -17.27
CA PHE A 113 34.41 -26.20 -17.69
C PHE A 113 33.93 -25.21 -18.76
N GLU A 114 33.16 -25.68 -19.74
CA GLU A 114 32.63 -24.85 -20.83
C GLU A 114 31.66 -23.78 -20.30
N GLU A 115 30.74 -24.16 -19.42
CA GLU A 115 29.80 -23.23 -18.77
C GLU A 115 30.52 -22.18 -17.91
N PHE A 116 31.55 -22.61 -17.17
CA PHE A 116 32.34 -21.70 -16.35
C PHE A 116 33.10 -20.68 -17.21
N GLU A 117 33.77 -21.11 -18.27
CA GLU A 117 34.51 -20.22 -19.17
C GLU A 117 33.59 -19.27 -19.94
N GLU A 118 32.41 -19.72 -20.36
CA GLU A 118 31.40 -18.86 -20.98
C GLU A 118 30.90 -17.80 -19.98
N GLY A 119 30.47 -18.21 -18.79
CA GLY A 119 30.03 -17.28 -17.75
C GLY A 119 31.12 -16.30 -17.32
N LYS A 120 32.37 -16.76 -17.24
CA LYS A 120 33.53 -15.91 -16.94
C LYS A 120 33.78 -14.87 -18.04
N LYS A 121 33.63 -15.24 -19.31
CA LYS A 121 33.74 -14.32 -20.44
C LYS A 121 32.67 -13.22 -20.38
N ASP A 122 31.43 -13.59 -20.07
CA ASP A 122 30.34 -12.62 -19.92
C ASP A 122 30.56 -11.73 -18.68
N ALA A 123 31.07 -12.28 -17.59
CA ALA A 123 31.46 -11.50 -16.42
C ALA A 123 32.57 -10.48 -16.74
N ILE A 124 33.57 -10.84 -17.56
CA ILE A 124 34.60 -9.90 -18.05
C ILE A 124 33.97 -8.81 -18.91
N PHE A 125 33.02 -9.16 -19.78
CA PHE A 125 32.30 -8.18 -20.59
C PHE A 125 31.58 -7.15 -19.71
N THR A 126 30.78 -7.62 -18.73
CA THR A 126 30.10 -6.73 -17.78
C THR A 126 31.08 -5.91 -16.95
N LEU A 127 32.21 -6.50 -16.51
CA LEU A 127 33.24 -5.77 -15.77
C LEU A 127 33.80 -4.60 -16.58
N ASN A 128 34.00 -4.78 -17.89
CA ASN A 128 34.41 -3.70 -18.79
C ASN A 128 33.33 -2.64 -18.95
N GLU A 129 32.04 -3.02 -19.02
CA GLU A 129 30.93 -2.06 -19.11
C GLU A 129 30.77 -1.20 -17.84
N ILE A 130 31.04 -1.77 -16.67
CA ILE A 130 30.95 -1.05 -15.39
C ILE A 130 32.24 -0.31 -15.03
N PHE A 131 33.34 -0.48 -15.78
CA PHE A 131 34.63 0.11 -15.44
C PHE A 131 34.55 1.64 -15.26
N ASP A 132 33.86 2.33 -16.17
CA ASP A 132 33.60 3.77 -16.12
C ASP A 132 32.49 4.17 -15.13
N LYS A 133 31.87 3.20 -14.45
CA LYS A 133 30.87 3.39 -13.38
C LYS A 133 31.47 3.28 -11.98
N ARG A 134 32.80 3.29 -11.87
CA ARG A 134 33.51 3.35 -10.60
C ARG A 134 33.11 4.61 -9.83
N ILE A 135 32.81 4.44 -8.55
CA ILE A 135 32.56 5.55 -7.62
C ILE A 135 33.69 5.60 -6.59
N GLU A 136 34.30 6.77 -6.44
CA GLU A 136 35.35 7.02 -5.43
C GLU A 136 34.87 7.96 -4.32
N HIS A 137 34.04 8.95 -4.66
CA HIS A 137 33.57 10.00 -3.74
C HIS A 137 32.05 10.23 -3.83
N GLU A 138 31.30 9.23 -4.30
CA GLU A 138 29.85 9.34 -4.45
C GLU A 138 29.10 8.53 -3.39
N ALA A 139 28.17 9.18 -2.70
CA ALA A 139 27.34 8.53 -1.70
C ALA A 139 26.39 7.51 -2.36
N PRO A 140 26.29 6.27 -1.84
CA PRO A 140 25.37 5.27 -2.37
C PRO A 140 23.90 5.73 -2.26
N VAL A 141 23.15 5.56 -3.33
CA VAL A 141 21.72 5.89 -3.39
C VAL A 141 20.92 4.81 -2.66
N SER A 142 19.91 5.23 -1.89
CA SER A 142 19.08 4.31 -1.10
C SER A 142 18.41 3.23 -1.94
N GLY A 143 18.57 1.97 -1.53
CA GLY A 143 17.97 0.78 -2.15
C GLY A 143 18.62 0.34 -3.48
N LYS A 144 19.66 1.04 -3.93
CA LYS A 144 20.41 0.74 -5.15
C LYS A 144 21.56 -0.22 -4.90
N LEU A 145 21.97 -0.95 -5.94
CA LEU A 145 22.94 -2.03 -5.84
C LEU A 145 24.33 -1.54 -6.25
N TYR A 146 25.33 -1.91 -5.47
CA TYR A 146 26.73 -1.55 -5.69
C TYR A 146 27.59 -2.80 -5.58
N MET A 147 28.62 -2.87 -6.41
CA MET A 147 29.59 -3.95 -6.40
C MET A 147 30.89 -3.46 -5.77
N CYS A 148 31.43 -4.24 -4.84
CA CYS A 148 32.77 -4.04 -4.30
C CYS A 148 33.68 -5.15 -4.83
N ILE A 149 34.84 -4.75 -5.38
CA ILE A 149 35.91 -5.66 -5.78
C ILE A 149 37.14 -5.34 -4.96
N ALA A 150 37.53 -6.25 -4.07
CA ALA A 150 38.73 -6.19 -3.26
C ALA A 150 39.85 -7.00 -3.92
N TYR A 151 41.05 -6.43 -3.94
CA TYR A 151 42.25 -6.99 -4.56
C TYR A 151 43.20 -7.55 -3.50
N LYS A 152 44.12 -8.43 -3.92
CA LYS A 152 45.09 -9.08 -3.03
C LYS A 152 46.12 -8.13 -2.42
N ASP A 153 46.33 -6.96 -3.02
CA ASP A 153 47.19 -5.89 -2.49
C ASP A 153 46.53 -5.09 -1.35
N GLY A 154 45.26 -5.37 -1.04
CA GLY A 154 44.47 -4.70 0.00
C GLY A 154 43.66 -3.50 -0.49
N GLU A 155 43.81 -3.10 -1.76
CA GLU A 155 42.96 -2.09 -2.39
C GLU A 155 41.56 -2.66 -2.67
N PHE A 156 40.57 -1.77 -2.72
CA PHE A 156 39.22 -2.14 -3.15
C PHE A 156 38.60 -1.04 -4.01
N ARG A 157 37.66 -1.42 -4.87
CA ARG A 157 36.96 -0.49 -5.77
C ARG A 157 35.46 -0.74 -5.69
N ILE A 158 34.70 0.35 -5.68
CA ILE A 158 33.24 0.31 -5.68
C ILE A 158 32.72 0.74 -7.06
N TYR A 159 31.74 0.00 -7.58
CA TYR A 159 31.11 0.25 -8.86
C TYR A 159 29.60 0.40 -8.68
N ASN A 160 29.02 1.41 -9.33
CA ASN A 160 27.58 1.55 -9.43
C ASN A 160 27.03 0.45 -10.35
N TYR A 161 26.31 -0.50 -9.77
CA TYR A 161 25.77 -1.66 -10.48
C TYR A 161 24.27 -1.52 -10.77
N ASN A 162 23.79 -0.28 -10.91
CA ASN A 162 22.40 -0.05 -11.24
C ASN A 162 22.15 -0.32 -12.72
N ASN A 163 21.07 -1.05 -13.01
CA ASN A 163 20.62 -1.43 -14.36
C ASN A 163 21.47 -2.49 -15.07
N PHE A 164 22.29 -3.23 -14.33
CA PHE A 164 22.99 -4.41 -14.83
C PHE A 164 22.37 -5.67 -14.23
N ASP A 165 22.40 -6.77 -14.98
CA ASP A 165 21.87 -8.05 -14.54
C ASP A 165 22.71 -8.61 -13.40
N LYS A 166 22.04 -9.04 -12.33
CA LYS A 166 22.72 -9.65 -11.17
C LYS A 166 23.02 -11.13 -11.43
N LEU A 167 22.26 -11.77 -12.29
CA LEU A 167 22.42 -13.17 -12.64
C LEU A 167 22.89 -13.27 -14.09
N LEU A 168 23.97 -14.00 -14.33
CA LEU A 168 24.33 -14.42 -15.69
C LEU A 168 23.61 -15.73 -16.00
N TYR A 169 23.11 -15.86 -17.23
CA TYR A 169 22.39 -17.05 -17.68
C TYR A 169 23.26 -17.85 -18.65
N VAL A 170 23.73 -19.02 -18.22
CA VAL A 170 24.60 -19.91 -19.00
C VAL A 170 24.03 -21.31 -18.96
N ASP A 171 23.80 -21.91 -20.14
CA ASP A 171 23.20 -23.24 -20.32
C ASP A 171 22.19 -23.65 -19.23
N SER A 172 21.04 -22.95 -19.19
CA SER A 172 19.96 -23.27 -18.24
C SER A 172 20.26 -23.02 -16.75
N LYS A 173 21.32 -22.28 -16.43
CA LYS A 173 21.75 -21.94 -15.07
C LYS A 173 21.88 -20.43 -14.89
N TYR A 174 21.31 -19.92 -13.81
CA TYR A 174 21.54 -18.56 -13.33
C TYR A 174 22.70 -18.57 -12.34
N ILE A 175 23.70 -17.73 -12.55
CA ILE A 175 24.90 -17.62 -11.72
C ILE A 175 25.01 -16.18 -11.21
N PRO A 176 25.08 -15.93 -9.89
CA PRO A 176 25.35 -14.58 -9.38
C PRO A 176 26.67 -14.05 -9.94
N ILE A 177 26.61 -12.88 -10.56
CA ILE A 177 27.75 -12.32 -11.29
C ILE A 177 28.97 -12.08 -10.39
N GLU A 178 28.74 -11.72 -9.12
CA GLU A 178 29.80 -11.49 -8.14
C GLU A 178 30.72 -12.72 -7.97
N LEU A 179 30.18 -13.94 -8.11
CA LEU A 179 30.96 -15.17 -8.01
C LEU A 179 31.89 -15.36 -9.22
N LEU A 180 31.40 -15.04 -10.42
CA LEU A 180 32.19 -15.18 -11.65
C LEU A 180 33.24 -14.07 -11.76
N ILE A 181 32.91 -12.84 -11.35
CA ILE A 181 33.85 -11.71 -11.35
C ILE A 181 35.07 -12.01 -10.48
N GLN A 182 34.89 -12.62 -9.32
CA GLN A 182 35.99 -13.02 -8.45
C GLN A 182 37.00 -13.94 -9.16
N GLU A 183 36.54 -14.75 -10.11
CA GLU A 183 37.35 -15.69 -10.87
C GLU A 183 37.93 -15.11 -12.18
N THR A 184 37.64 -13.84 -12.50
CA THR A 184 38.09 -13.20 -13.76
C THR A 184 39.57 -12.87 -13.79
N SER A 185 40.18 -12.60 -12.62
CA SER A 185 41.60 -12.27 -12.49
C SER A 185 42.15 -12.85 -11.19
N GLU A 186 43.38 -13.36 -11.22
CA GLU A 186 44.08 -13.84 -10.03
C GLU A 186 44.38 -12.73 -9.02
N ASP A 187 44.33 -11.46 -9.42
CA ASP A 187 44.56 -10.31 -8.52
C ASP A 187 43.33 -9.98 -7.66
N ILE A 188 42.14 -10.44 -8.06
CA ILE A 188 40.90 -10.21 -7.32
C ILE A 188 40.87 -11.19 -6.14
N ASN A 189 40.71 -10.66 -4.94
CA ASN A 189 40.60 -11.45 -3.72
C ASN A 189 39.14 -11.77 -3.38
N HIS A 190 38.26 -10.78 -3.52
CA HIS A 190 36.84 -10.92 -3.17
C HIS A 190 35.99 -9.99 -4.02
N ALA A 191 34.86 -10.46 -4.53
CA ALA A 191 33.87 -9.62 -5.22
C ALA A 191 32.48 -9.86 -4.64
N PHE A 192 31.78 -8.79 -4.27
CA PHE A 192 30.49 -8.90 -3.60
C PHE A 192 29.58 -7.70 -3.88
N MET A 193 28.30 -7.89 -3.57
CA MET A 193 27.27 -6.87 -3.72
C MET A 193 26.83 -6.32 -2.37
N PHE A 194 26.57 -5.03 -2.32
CA PHE A 194 25.97 -4.38 -1.16
C PHE A 194 24.94 -3.32 -1.56
N ARG A 195 24.08 -2.96 -0.61
CA ARG A 195 23.18 -1.80 -0.73
C ARG A 195 22.99 -1.12 0.62
N VAL A 196 22.61 0.16 0.58
CA VAL A 196 22.27 0.95 1.77
C VAL A 196 20.81 1.38 1.72
N ILE A 197 20.17 1.55 2.89
CA ILE A 197 18.84 2.15 3.01
C ILE A 197 18.98 3.44 3.81
N ARG A 198 18.59 4.57 3.23
CA ARG A 198 18.66 5.89 3.87
C ARG A 198 17.33 6.30 4.50
N ASP A 199 17.41 7.22 5.45
CA ASP A 199 16.24 7.88 5.99
C ASP A 199 15.51 8.67 4.92
N SER A 200 14.20 8.44 4.81
CA SER A 200 13.30 9.16 3.92
C SER A 200 12.16 9.83 4.67
N TYR A 201 12.19 9.76 6.01
CA TYR A 201 11.21 10.39 6.86
C TYR A 201 11.30 11.91 6.72
N ILE A 202 10.18 12.50 6.31
CA ILE A 202 10.02 13.95 6.27
C ILE A 202 8.81 14.31 7.10
N ASP A 203 9.03 15.21 8.04
CA ASP A 203 7.97 15.89 8.76
C ASP A 203 7.37 16.99 7.89
N LEU A 204 6.40 16.59 7.07
CA LEU A 204 5.69 17.48 6.14
C LEU A 204 4.92 18.61 6.84
N ASP A 205 4.74 18.54 8.16
CA ASP A 205 4.08 19.59 8.94
C ASP A 205 5.03 20.77 9.23
N LYS A 206 6.35 20.56 9.11
CA LYS A 206 7.41 21.57 9.26
C LYS A 206 7.74 22.38 7.99
N LEU A 207 7.32 21.93 6.80
CA LEU A 207 7.59 22.64 5.54
C LEU A 207 6.90 24.02 5.49
N ASP A 208 7.55 24.98 4.84
CA ASP A 208 6.99 26.31 4.54
C ASP A 208 5.86 26.18 3.52
N ASN A 209 4.75 26.88 3.77
CA ASN A 209 3.55 26.79 2.94
C ASN A 209 3.49 27.83 1.84
N ASP A 210 4.10 28.99 2.06
CA ASP A 210 4.00 30.09 1.10
C ASP A 210 4.79 29.74 -0.17
N ASN A 211 5.81 28.89 -0.04
CA ASN A 211 6.58 28.27 -1.13
C ASN A 211 6.57 26.73 -1.07
N LEU A 212 5.39 26.11 -0.84
CA LEU A 212 5.25 24.65 -0.67
C LEU A 212 5.94 23.84 -1.79
N LEU A 213 5.89 24.32 -3.02
CA LEU A 213 6.48 23.64 -4.18
C LEU A 213 8.01 23.61 -4.12
N ASP A 214 8.63 24.71 -3.69
CA ASP A 214 10.08 24.79 -3.59
C ASP A 214 10.58 24.03 -2.35
N SER A 215 9.88 24.14 -1.22
CA SER A 215 10.19 23.34 -0.02
C SER A 215 10.05 21.83 -0.27
N MET A 216 9.17 21.41 -1.18
CA MET A 216 9.07 20.01 -1.59
C MET A 216 10.26 19.54 -2.45
N LYS A 217 10.81 20.42 -3.30
CA LYS A 217 12.04 20.11 -4.07
C LYS A 217 13.23 19.97 -3.13
N ASP A 218 13.34 20.86 -2.16
CA ASP A 218 14.42 20.81 -1.16
C ASP A 218 14.34 19.54 -0.32
N ALA A 219 13.15 19.18 0.13
CA ALA A 219 12.87 17.91 0.82
C ALA A 219 13.27 16.66 0.00
N ILE A 220 13.12 16.68 -1.33
CA ILE A 220 13.57 15.57 -2.18
C ILE A 220 15.10 15.50 -2.22
N ARG A 221 15.79 16.64 -2.35
CA ARG A 221 17.26 16.72 -2.32
C ARG A 221 17.84 16.29 -0.98
N GLU A 222 17.20 16.69 0.12
CA GLU A 222 17.63 16.28 1.47
C GLU A 222 17.61 14.76 1.67
N ARG A 223 16.71 14.03 1.00
CA ARG A 223 16.67 12.56 1.07
C ARG A 223 17.87 11.87 0.41
N GLU A 224 18.45 12.49 -0.62
CA GLU A 224 19.59 11.91 -1.33
C GLU A 224 20.82 11.85 -0.43
N VAL A 225 20.94 12.81 0.48
CA VAL A 225 22.06 12.95 1.43
C VAL A 225 21.68 12.60 2.88
N ALA A 226 20.56 11.90 3.07
CA ALA A 226 20.07 11.52 4.38
C ALA A 226 20.91 10.40 5.00
N PRO A 227 20.96 10.29 6.35
CA PRO A 227 21.73 9.26 7.02
C PRO A 227 21.32 7.84 6.62
N ILE A 228 22.30 6.95 6.53
CA ILE A 228 22.11 5.51 6.32
C ILE A 228 21.53 4.88 7.59
N LEU A 229 20.39 4.22 7.45
CA LEU A 229 19.69 3.49 8.51
C LEU A 229 19.96 1.99 8.48
N ALA A 230 20.28 1.43 7.31
CA ALA A 230 20.60 0.01 7.18
C ALA A 230 21.62 -0.25 6.07
N ILE A 231 22.41 -1.30 6.26
CA ILE A 231 23.40 -1.80 5.29
C ILE A 231 23.09 -3.28 5.05
N GLU A 232 22.96 -3.67 3.78
CA GLU A 232 22.82 -5.07 3.37
C GLU A 232 24.09 -5.53 2.66
N CYS A 233 24.70 -6.58 3.19
CA CYS A 233 25.87 -7.31 2.67
C CYS A 233 25.75 -8.79 3.08
N GLN A 234 26.71 -9.65 2.74
CA GLN A 234 26.64 -11.08 3.02
C GLN A 234 27.45 -11.50 4.25
N SER A 235 28.54 -10.80 4.56
CA SER A 235 29.44 -11.17 5.66
C SER A 235 29.92 -9.97 6.50
N PRO A 236 30.43 -10.21 7.72
CA PRO A 236 31.11 -9.18 8.52
C PRO A 236 32.33 -8.57 7.82
N ASP A 237 33.10 -9.36 7.07
CA ASP A 237 34.29 -8.88 6.35
C ASP A 237 33.91 -7.91 5.23
N GLU A 238 32.80 -8.20 4.53
CA GLU A 238 32.22 -7.30 3.55
C GLU A 238 31.72 -6.00 4.18
N LEU A 239 31.09 -6.10 5.36
CA LEU A 239 30.64 -4.92 6.11
C LEU A 239 31.82 -4.02 6.49
N GLU A 240 32.97 -4.59 6.86
CA GLU A 240 34.18 -3.82 7.15
C GLU A 240 34.64 -3.01 5.92
N LEU A 241 34.69 -3.64 4.74
CA LEU A 241 35.05 -2.96 3.49
C LEU A 241 34.03 -1.88 3.11
N VAL A 242 32.73 -2.13 3.30
CA VAL A 242 31.68 -1.13 3.07
C VAL A 242 31.82 0.04 4.03
N ASN A 243 32.09 -0.20 5.31
CA ASN A 243 32.31 0.88 6.29
C ASN A 243 33.55 1.70 5.93
N ARG A 244 34.67 1.05 5.57
CA ARG A 244 35.88 1.75 5.08
C ARG A 244 35.58 2.67 3.89
N TYR A 245 34.74 2.21 2.95
CA TYR A 245 34.29 3.05 1.83
C TYR A 245 33.47 4.25 2.32
N LEU A 246 32.44 4.02 3.13
CA LEU A 246 31.55 5.07 3.61
C LEU A 246 32.29 6.12 4.46
N ASP A 247 33.25 5.69 5.29
CA ASP A 247 34.12 6.56 6.07
C ASP A 247 35.03 7.41 5.16
N SER A 248 35.55 6.83 4.07
CA SER A 248 36.44 7.54 3.14
C SER A 248 35.78 8.70 2.39
N ILE A 249 34.45 8.68 2.30
CA ILE A 249 33.66 9.73 1.65
C ILE A 249 32.90 10.62 2.65
N ASP A 250 33.16 10.45 3.96
CA ASP A 250 32.46 11.17 5.05
C ASP A 250 30.93 11.05 4.95
N ASP A 251 30.43 9.85 4.61
CA ASP A 251 28.99 9.61 4.50
C ASP A 251 28.31 9.60 5.88
N LYS A 252 27.03 9.96 5.90
CA LYS A 252 26.25 10.02 7.13
C LYS A 252 25.68 8.63 7.43
N ILE A 253 26.12 8.03 8.52
CA ILE A 253 25.58 6.79 9.07
C ILE A 253 25.04 7.08 10.48
N VAL A 254 23.95 6.44 10.88
CA VAL A 254 23.50 6.48 12.28
C VAL A 254 24.42 5.66 13.18
N ASP A 255 24.51 5.97 14.47
CA ASP A 255 25.42 5.31 15.42
C ASP A 255 25.24 3.78 15.52
N ASN A 256 24.04 3.27 15.25
CA ASN A 256 23.71 1.84 15.27
C ASN A 256 22.84 1.47 14.06
N PRO A 257 23.43 1.32 12.86
CA PRO A 257 22.67 0.99 11.66
C PRO A 257 22.16 -0.46 11.72
N ILE A 258 21.03 -0.72 11.07
CA ILE A 258 20.53 -2.08 10.94
C ILE A 258 21.42 -2.85 9.94
N ILE A 259 22.08 -3.89 10.42
CA ILE A 259 22.88 -4.78 9.56
C ILE A 259 22.02 -5.93 9.06
N LEU A 260 21.81 -5.97 7.75
CA LEU A 260 21.07 -7.01 7.04
C LEU A 260 22.05 -8.00 6.41
N SER A 261 22.76 -8.76 7.25
CA SER A 261 23.79 -9.73 6.83
C SER A 261 23.35 -11.17 7.13
N PRO A 262 22.84 -11.91 6.13
CA PRO A 262 22.47 -13.31 6.31
C PRO A 262 23.67 -14.22 6.04
N ASP A 263 24.03 -15.08 7.00
CA ASP A 263 25.01 -16.16 6.77
C ASP A 263 24.56 -17.02 5.57
N LYS A 264 25.36 -17.02 4.50
CA LYS A 264 25.08 -17.71 3.21
C LYS A 264 23.82 -17.23 2.47
N GLY A 265 23.42 -15.96 2.63
CA GLY A 265 22.32 -15.36 1.85
C GLY A 265 22.80 -14.46 0.71
N MET A 266 21.86 -13.90 -0.05
CA MET A 266 22.14 -13.10 -1.26
C MET A 266 21.75 -11.64 -1.05
N CYS A 267 22.65 -10.69 -1.35
CA CYS A 267 22.28 -9.28 -1.43
C CYS A 267 21.36 -9.05 -2.65
N GLY A 268 20.39 -8.15 -2.53
CA GLY A 268 19.56 -7.74 -3.66
C GLY A 268 18.56 -8.79 -4.17
N ILE A 269 17.93 -9.58 -3.29
CA ILE A 269 16.90 -10.60 -3.67
C ILE A 269 15.83 -10.04 -4.61
N SER A 270 15.33 -8.82 -4.36
CA SER A 270 14.30 -8.21 -5.21
C SER A 270 14.78 -8.04 -6.66
N CYS A 271 16.06 -7.71 -6.85
CA CYS A 271 16.67 -7.56 -8.17
C CYS A 271 16.77 -8.91 -8.88
N MET A 272 17.26 -9.95 -8.19
CA MET A 272 17.35 -11.31 -8.74
C MET A 272 15.98 -11.84 -9.16
N LEU A 273 14.96 -11.62 -8.33
CA LEU A 273 13.60 -12.04 -8.64
C LEU A 273 12.96 -11.21 -9.75
N ASN A 274 13.29 -9.93 -9.92
CA ASN A 274 12.85 -9.15 -11.09
C ASN A 274 13.34 -9.83 -12.36
N GLN A 275 14.66 -10.09 -12.43
CA GLN A 275 15.30 -10.70 -13.58
C GLN A 275 14.70 -12.08 -13.90
N ILE A 276 14.61 -12.99 -12.91
CA ILE A 276 14.00 -14.32 -13.12
C ILE A 276 12.55 -14.22 -13.62
N LEU A 277 11.76 -13.25 -13.15
CA LEU A 277 10.37 -13.08 -13.57
C LEU A 277 10.24 -12.48 -14.97
N GLU A 278 11.22 -11.69 -15.42
CA GLU A 278 11.26 -11.06 -16.75
C GLU A 278 11.78 -12.04 -17.81
N ASP A 279 12.78 -12.86 -17.44
CA ASP A 279 13.43 -13.81 -18.34
C ASP A 279 12.60 -15.09 -18.58
N ASN A 280 11.61 -15.38 -17.73
CA ASN A 280 10.89 -16.65 -17.75
C ASN A 280 9.37 -16.49 -17.69
N ASP A 281 8.67 -17.32 -18.46
CA ASP A 281 7.22 -17.45 -18.40
C ASP A 281 6.83 -18.41 -17.26
N LEU A 282 6.59 -17.85 -16.08
CA LEU A 282 6.22 -18.60 -14.88
C LEU A 282 4.70 -18.66 -14.71
N ASP A 283 4.24 -19.68 -13.99
CA ASP A 283 2.82 -19.75 -13.63
C ASP A 283 2.46 -18.62 -12.64
N TYR A 284 1.42 -17.87 -12.99
CA TYR A 284 0.81 -16.83 -12.16
C TYR A 284 -0.64 -17.18 -11.79
N PHE A 285 -1.28 -16.37 -10.95
CA PHE A 285 -2.71 -16.55 -10.71
C PHE A 285 -3.46 -16.45 -12.05
N GLU A 286 -4.25 -17.48 -12.37
CA GLU A 286 -5.14 -17.44 -13.52
C GLU A 286 -5.97 -16.16 -13.52
N ASP A 287 -6.12 -15.54 -14.68
CA ASP A 287 -7.01 -14.39 -14.82
C ASP A 287 -8.42 -14.81 -14.41
N ARG A 288 -8.93 -14.18 -13.35
CA ARG A 288 -10.30 -14.42 -12.94
C ARG A 288 -11.21 -13.88 -14.04
N PRO A 289 -12.26 -14.60 -14.45
CA PRO A 289 -13.23 -14.11 -15.43
C PRO A 289 -13.83 -12.83 -14.86
N SER A 290 -13.27 -11.71 -15.31
CA SER A 290 -13.60 -10.44 -14.72
C SER A 290 -15.00 -10.06 -15.21
N ASN A 291 -15.85 -9.55 -14.33
CA ASN A 291 -17.09 -8.89 -14.75
C ASN A 291 -16.81 -7.52 -15.38
N LYS A 292 -15.62 -7.33 -15.98
CA LYS A 292 -15.29 -6.22 -16.86
C LYS A 292 -16.07 -6.35 -18.17
N ILE A 293 -17.39 -6.56 -18.11
CA ILE A 293 -18.27 -6.12 -19.19
C ILE A 293 -18.05 -4.60 -19.21
N LYS A 294 -17.11 -4.17 -20.06
CA LYS A 294 -16.88 -2.75 -20.30
C LYS A 294 -18.24 -2.18 -20.62
N VAL A 295 -18.68 -1.19 -19.84
CA VAL A 295 -19.95 -0.56 -20.14
C VAL A 295 -19.77 0.01 -21.56
N GLY A 296 -20.48 -0.57 -22.54
CA GLY A 296 -20.31 -0.18 -23.93
C GLY A 296 -20.82 1.24 -24.18
N LYS A 297 -20.31 1.93 -25.19
CA LYS A 297 -20.76 3.28 -25.57
C LYS A 297 -22.28 3.38 -25.86
N LYS A 298 -22.95 2.24 -26.10
CA LYS A 298 -24.40 2.15 -26.34
C LYS A 298 -25.25 2.34 -25.07
N HIS A 299 -24.69 2.17 -23.88
CA HIS A 299 -25.43 2.26 -22.61
C HIS A 299 -24.88 3.41 -21.77
N SER A 300 -25.70 4.42 -21.45
CA SER A 300 -25.30 5.55 -20.61
C SER A 300 -25.22 5.16 -19.13
N VAL A 301 -24.10 5.51 -18.48
CA VAL A 301 -23.94 5.36 -17.03
C VAL A 301 -24.83 6.37 -16.31
N MET A 302 -24.94 7.60 -16.80
CA MET A 302 -25.82 8.63 -16.22
C MET A 302 -27.29 8.19 -16.18
N GLU A 303 -27.79 7.54 -17.24
CA GLU A 303 -29.16 7.00 -17.25
C GLU A 303 -29.34 5.78 -16.33
N ALA A 304 -28.29 4.96 -16.15
CA ALA A 304 -28.34 3.85 -15.21
C ALA A 304 -28.44 4.33 -13.75
N VAL A 305 -27.60 5.30 -13.35
CA VAL A 305 -27.57 5.85 -11.98
C VAL A 305 -28.86 6.64 -11.64
N LYS A 306 -29.58 7.16 -12.65
CA LYS A 306 -30.91 7.76 -12.47
C LYS A 306 -31.96 6.73 -12.04
N LYS A 307 -31.85 5.48 -12.48
CA LYS A 307 -32.86 4.43 -12.19
C LYS A 307 -32.71 3.86 -10.78
N HIS A 308 -31.47 3.67 -10.33
CA HIS A 308 -31.16 3.16 -8.99
C HIS A 308 -29.70 3.45 -8.62
N ASP A 309 -29.40 3.42 -7.32
CA ASP A 309 -28.03 3.52 -6.81
C ASP A 309 -27.20 2.31 -7.30
N ILE A 310 -25.97 2.56 -7.71
CA ILE A 310 -25.04 1.53 -8.20
C ILE A 310 -23.88 1.42 -7.22
N LEU A 311 -23.63 0.21 -6.72
CA LEU A 311 -22.47 -0.11 -5.90
C LEU A 311 -21.53 -1.05 -6.66
N LEU A 312 -20.31 -0.59 -6.89
CA LEU A 312 -19.24 -1.34 -7.55
C LEU A 312 -18.23 -1.83 -6.52
N MET A 313 -17.66 -3.01 -6.74
CA MET A 313 -16.57 -3.60 -5.97
C MET A 313 -15.39 -3.90 -6.89
N HIS A 314 -14.37 -3.07 -6.84
CA HIS A 314 -13.13 -3.25 -7.60
C HIS A 314 -12.25 -4.31 -6.93
N PRO A 315 -11.38 -5.02 -7.68
CA PRO A 315 -11.24 -5.00 -9.15
C PRO A 315 -12.30 -5.83 -9.90
N PHE A 316 -13.27 -6.41 -9.19
CA PHE A 316 -14.25 -7.35 -9.77
C PHE A 316 -15.26 -6.66 -10.70
N ASP A 317 -15.63 -5.43 -10.39
CA ASP A 317 -16.41 -4.53 -11.24
C ASP A 317 -15.47 -3.51 -11.95
N ASP A 318 -15.75 -3.19 -13.21
CA ASP A 318 -14.92 -2.29 -14.03
C ASP A 318 -14.87 -0.85 -13.48
N TYR A 319 -13.65 -0.39 -13.15
CA TYR A 319 -13.41 1.00 -12.74
C TYR A 319 -13.73 2.01 -13.85
N GLY A 320 -13.67 1.58 -15.11
CA GLY A 320 -14.08 2.37 -16.28
C GLY A 320 -15.49 2.94 -16.15
N THR A 321 -16.37 2.33 -15.36
CA THR A 321 -17.71 2.87 -15.08
C THR A 321 -17.68 4.26 -14.43
N VAL A 322 -16.76 4.49 -13.49
CA VAL A 322 -16.62 5.79 -12.79
C VAL A 322 -16.08 6.85 -13.75
N ILE A 323 -15.11 6.46 -14.59
CA ILE A 323 -14.50 7.35 -15.60
C ILE A 323 -15.54 7.73 -16.64
N ARG A 324 -16.29 6.76 -17.14
CA ARG A 324 -17.37 6.97 -18.10
C ARG A 324 -18.46 7.91 -17.61
N LEU A 325 -18.83 7.84 -16.32
CA LEU A 325 -19.77 8.79 -15.72
C LEU A 325 -19.24 10.23 -15.86
N LEU A 326 -17.96 10.45 -15.61
CA LEU A 326 -17.31 11.75 -15.76
C LEU A 326 -17.17 12.17 -17.23
N GLU A 327 -16.85 11.25 -18.13
CA GLU A 327 -16.77 11.51 -19.57
C GLU A 327 -18.13 11.93 -20.15
N GLU A 328 -19.21 11.23 -19.82
CA GLU A 328 -20.57 11.62 -20.21
C GLU A 328 -20.89 13.02 -19.68
N ALA A 329 -20.65 13.25 -18.39
CA ALA A 329 -20.87 14.54 -17.74
C ALA A 329 -20.03 15.68 -18.34
N SER A 330 -18.85 15.39 -18.92
CA SER A 330 -18.00 16.40 -19.56
C SER A 330 -18.64 17.00 -20.81
N THR A 331 -19.56 16.28 -21.47
CA THR A 331 -20.20 16.69 -22.74
C THR A 331 -21.68 17.00 -22.61
N ASP A 332 -22.35 16.46 -21.59
CA ASP A 332 -23.79 16.68 -21.36
C ASP A 332 -24.13 18.18 -21.14
N LYS A 333 -25.21 18.65 -21.77
CA LYS A 333 -25.68 20.04 -21.72
C LYS A 333 -26.47 20.39 -20.45
N ASP A 334 -26.99 19.39 -19.74
CA ASP A 334 -27.64 19.56 -18.45
C ASP A 334 -26.61 19.90 -17.36
N ILE A 335 -25.38 19.41 -17.50
CA ILE A 335 -24.32 19.57 -16.51
C ILE A 335 -23.73 20.98 -16.54
N THR A 336 -23.63 21.58 -15.37
CA THR A 336 -23.16 22.96 -15.18
C THR A 336 -21.85 23.03 -14.41
N HIS A 337 -21.67 22.18 -13.40
CA HIS A 337 -20.49 22.20 -12.53
C HIS A 337 -20.04 20.78 -12.20
N ILE A 338 -18.73 20.56 -12.11
CA ILE A 338 -18.13 19.30 -11.66
C ILE A 338 -17.18 19.59 -10.51
N TYR A 339 -17.31 18.85 -9.42
CA TYR A 339 -16.40 18.88 -8.29
C TYR A 339 -15.71 17.53 -8.14
N GLN A 340 -14.39 17.52 -7.93
CA GLN A 340 -13.60 16.30 -7.84
C GLN A 340 -12.55 16.42 -6.73
N THR A 341 -12.38 15.37 -5.92
CA THR A 341 -11.16 15.20 -5.11
C THR A 341 -10.16 14.33 -5.87
N LEU A 342 -8.90 14.75 -5.92
CA LEU A 342 -7.79 13.98 -6.49
C LEU A 342 -6.75 13.71 -5.40
N TYR A 343 -6.65 12.44 -5.02
CA TYR A 343 -5.66 11.94 -4.09
C TYR A 343 -4.84 10.87 -4.82
N ARG A 344 -3.62 11.23 -5.26
CA ARG A 344 -2.70 10.39 -6.03
C ARG A 344 -3.26 9.93 -7.38
N VAL A 345 -2.92 10.65 -8.43
CA VAL A 345 -3.24 10.27 -9.82
C VAL A 345 -2.03 9.57 -10.42
N SER A 346 -2.23 8.50 -11.19
CA SER A 346 -1.17 7.65 -11.75
C SER A 346 -0.40 8.22 -12.93
N SER A 347 -0.92 9.29 -13.55
CA SER A 347 -0.31 9.94 -14.71
C SER A 347 -0.93 11.30 -14.97
N VAL A 348 -0.17 12.19 -15.60
CA VAL A 348 -0.66 13.46 -16.16
C VAL A 348 -1.74 13.23 -17.22
N ASP A 349 -1.66 12.09 -17.92
CA ASP A 349 -2.62 11.65 -18.93
C ASP A 349 -3.75 10.78 -18.39
N SER A 350 -4.01 10.86 -17.08
CA SER A 350 -5.15 10.16 -16.48
C SER A 350 -6.45 10.53 -17.20
N PRO A 351 -7.29 9.54 -17.56
CA PRO A 351 -8.59 9.80 -18.19
C PRO A 351 -9.50 10.71 -17.37
N ILE A 352 -9.38 10.69 -16.04
CA ILE A 352 -10.11 11.60 -15.15
C ILE A 352 -9.65 13.05 -15.35
N VAL A 353 -8.34 13.30 -15.36
CA VAL A 353 -7.79 14.65 -15.59
C VAL A 353 -8.19 15.16 -16.98
N ASN A 354 -8.09 14.31 -18.01
CA ASN A 354 -8.50 14.65 -19.36
C ASN A 354 -10.01 14.97 -19.47
N ALA A 355 -10.87 14.18 -18.81
CA ALA A 355 -12.30 14.43 -18.80
C ALA A 355 -12.68 15.73 -18.06
N LEU A 356 -11.96 16.09 -16.99
CA LEU A 356 -12.11 17.37 -16.29
C LEU A 356 -11.71 18.55 -17.18
N CYS A 357 -10.57 18.46 -17.87
CA CYS A 357 -10.12 19.47 -18.83
C CYS A 357 -11.17 19.67 -19.94
N LYS A 358 -11.63 18.56 -20.54
CA LYS A 358 -12.69 18.58 -21.56
C LYS A 358 -14.00 19.20 -21.05
N ALA A 359 -14.38 18.94 -19.80
CA ALA A 359 -15.56 19.57 -19.20
C ALA A 359 -15.39 21.09 -19.10
N ALA A 360 -14.21 21.56 -18.69
CA ALA A 360 -13.87 22.97 -18.60
C ALA A 360 -13.89 23.65 -19.99
N ASP A 361 -13.34 23.00 -21.01
CA ASP A 361 -13.36 23.48 -22.40
C ASP A 361 -14.78 23.57 -22.96
N ASN A 362 -15.66 22.64 -22.56
CA ASN A 362 -17.09 22.68 -22.88
C ASN A 362 -17.89 23.69 -22.03
N GLY A 363 -17.21 24.64 -21.37
CA GLY A 363 -17.84 25.74 -20.64
C GLY A 363 -18.40 25.39 -19.25
N LYS A 364 -18.14 24.19 -18.74
CA LYS A 364 -18.58 23.77 -17.39
C LYS A 364 -17.61 24.29 -16.35
N LYS A 365 -18.09 24.70 -15.18
CA LYS A 365 -17.19 25.07 -14.08
C LYS A 365 -16.64 23.80 -13.44
N VAL A 366 -15.33 23.68 -13.34
CA VAL A 366 -14.68 22.50 -12.77
C VAL A 366 -13.94 22.91 -11.51
N THR A 367 -14.21 22.28 -10.38
CA THR A 367 -13.53 22.53 -9.11
C THR A 367 -12.80 21.27 -8.67
N VAL A 368 -11.48 21.34 -8.55
CA VAL A 368 -10.65 20.18 -8.22
C VAL A 368 -9.90 20.44 -6.92
N CYS A 369 -10.08 19.55 -5.95
CA CYS A 369 -9.31 19.55 -4.71
C CYS A 369 -8.15 18.57 -4.83
N ILE A 370 -6.92 19.07 -4.76
CA ILE A 370 -5.69 18.27 -4.95
C ILE A 370 -4.88 18.26 -3.65
N GLU A 371 -4.55 17.06 -3.17
CA GLU A 371 -3.64 16.86 -2.05
C GLU A 371 -2.19 16.89 -2.55
N VAL A 372 -1.50 18.01 -2.31
CA VAL A 372 -0.11 18.23 -2.76
C VAL A 372 0.88 17.41 -1.92
N LYS A 373 0.58 17.14 -0.63
CA LYS A 373 1.50 16.47 0.31
C LYS A 373 1.45 14.94 0.26
N ALA A 374 0.98 14.36 -0.84
CA ALA A 374 0.92 12.91 -1.00
C ALA A 374 2.32 12.34 -1.30
N ARG A 375 2.85 11.55 -0.35
CA ARG A 375 4.19 10.94 -0.47
C ARG A 375 4.37 10.14 -1.76
N PHE A 376 5.55 10.28 -2.37
CA PHE A 376 6.06 9.54 -3.54
C PHE A 376 5.39 9.87 -4.88
N ASN A 377 4.60 10.94 -4.97
CA ASN A 377 3.96 11.41 -6.21
C ASN A 377 4.07 12.93 -6.37
N GLU A 378 5.03 13.54 -5.69
CA GLU A 378 5.18 14.99 -5.57
C GLU A 378 5.33 15.66 -6.95
N THR A 379 6.26 15.17 -7.77
CA THR A 379 6.49 15.66 -9.14
C THR A 379 5.26 15.50 -10.03
N MET A 380 4.60 14.34 -9.97
CA MET A 380 3.42 14.04 -10.79
C MET A 380 2.20 14.91 -10.41
N ASN A 381 2.01 15.19 -9.12
CA ASN A 381 0.96 16.11 -8.69
C ASN A 381 1.19 17.53 -9.23
N PHE A 382 2.45 17.97 -9.32
CA PHE A 382 2.80 19.28 -9.87
C PHE A 382 2.39 19.41 -11.33
N ASP A 383 2.74 18.43 -12.17
CA ASP A 383 2.41 18.44 -13.60
C ASP A 383 0.89 18.46 -13.84
N ILE A 384 0.14 17.75 -12.99
CA ILE A 384 -1.33 17.74 -13.05
C ILE A 384 -1.91 19.11 -12.67
N ILE A 385 -1.35 19.76 -11.66
CA ILE A 385 -1.76 21.11 -11.24
C ILE A 385 -1.57 22.08 -12.41
N GLU A 386 -0.41 22.06 -13.07
CA GLU A 386 -0.11 22.94 -14.20
C GLU A 386 -1.04 22.66 -15.39
N LYS A 387 -1.24 21.39 -15.74
CA LYS A 387 -2.20 20.99 -16.79
C LYS A 387 -3.60 21.54 -16.50
N LEU A 388 -4.12 21.34 -15.29
CA LEU A 388 -5.46 21.81 -14.91
C LEU A 388 -5.58 23.34 -14.89
N LYS A 389 -4.55 24.06 -14.42
CA LYS A 389 -4.52 25.54 -14.40
C LYS A 389 -4.58 26.16 -15.79
N SER A 390 -4.10 25.46 -16.81
CA SER A 390 -4.11 25.97 -18.19
C SER A 390 -5.51 26.17 -18.76
N HIS A 391 -6.56 25.63 -18.12
CA HIS A 391 -7.95 25.74 -18.55
C HIS A 391 -8.74 26.79 -17.74
N LYS A 392 -9.29 27.80 -18.44
CA LYS A 392 -9.95 28.98 -17.85
C LYS A 392 -11.10 28.69 -16.87
N ASN A 393 -11.83 27.58 -17.05
CA ASN A 393 -13.00 27.24 -16.21
C ASN A 393 -12.67 26.29 -15.05
N VAL A 394 -11.39 26.02 -14.80
CA VAL A 394 -10.93 25.20 -13.68
C VAL A 394 -10.61 26.09 -12.47
N ASN A 395 -11.13 25.70 -11.31
CA ASN A 395 -10.82 26.26 -10.01
C ASN A 395 -10.12 25.21 -9.16
N LEU A 396 -8.88 25.46 -8.76
CA LEU A 396 -8.11 24.54 -7.93
C LEU A 396 -8.22 24.90 -6.44
N ILE A 397 -8.48 23.89 -5.63
CA ILE A 397 -8.39 23.95 -4.17
C ILE A 397 -7.15 23.16 -3.77
N LEU A 398 -6.11 23.87 -3.32
CA LEU A 398 -4.91 23.24 -2.78
C LEU A 398 -5.08 23.09 -1.26
N SER A 399 -5.03 21.86 -0.75
CA SER A 399 -5.18 21.62 0.69
C SER A 399 -3.96 22.14 1.47
N ASN A 400 -4.12 23.20 2.28
CA ASN A 400 -3.05 23.71 3.17
C ASN A 400 -3.06 23.11 4.60
N LYS A 401 -1.92 23.30 5.31
CA LYS A 401 -1.43 22.80 6.63
C LYS A 401 -2.32 22.06 7.65
N VAL A 402 -3.64 22.20 7.69
CA VAL A 402 -4.42 21.74 8.87
C VAL A 402 -5.13 20.41 8.67
N ILE A 403 -5.63 20.11 7.47
CA ILE A 403 -6.40 18.87 7.24
C ILE A 403 -6.11 18.30 5.86
N LYS A 404 -5.55 17.09 5.82
CA LYS A 404 -5.26 16.36 4.58
C LYS A 404 -6.55 15.80 3.99
N VAL A 405 -6.77 15.94 2.68
CA VAL A 405 -7.99 15.45 2.03
C VAL A 405 -7.76 14.03 1.57
N HIS A 406 -8.44 13.08 2.22
CA HIS A 406 -8.34 11.66 1.91
C HIS A 406 -9.69 11.06 1.48
N SER A 407 -10.73 11.88 1.40
CA SER A 407 -12.03 11.54 0.83
C SER A 407 -11.95 11.41 -0.69
N LYS A 408 -12.64 10.41 -1.25
CA LYS A 408 -12.72 10.18 -2.69
C LYS A 408 -14.15 10.41 -3.13
N ALA A 409 -14.38 11.63 -3.61
CA ALA A 409 -15.70 12.13 -3.92
C ALA A 409 -15.70 12.87 -5.25
N MET A 410 -16.78 12.67 -5.99
CA MET A 410 -17.09 13.43 -7.20
C MET A 410 -18.54 13.88 -7.09
N LEU A 411 -18.79 15.13 -7.45
CA LEU A 411 -20.14 15.69 -7.54
C LEU A 411 -20.31 16.35 -8.91
N ILE A 412 -21.26 15.86 -9.68
CA ILE A 412 -21.65 16.39 -10.99
C ILE A 412 -23.00 17.09 -10.81
N VAL A 413 -23.04 18.39 -11.03
CA VAL A 413 -24.23 19.23 -10.81
C VAL A 413 -24.89 19.54 -12.15
N GLY A 414 -26.04 18.90 -12.40
CA GLY A 414 -26.92 19.22 -13.51
C GLY A 414 -28.05 20.18 -13.13
N LYS A 415 -28.72 20.73 -14.14
CA LYS A 415 -29.92 21.56 -13.98
C LYS A 415 -31.10 20.71 -13.53
N SER A 416 -31.25 19.53 -14.12
CA SER A 416 -32.34 18.62 -13.81
C SER A 416 -31.92 17.52 -12.84
N THR A 417 -30.74 16.91 -13.02
CA THR A 417 -30.25 15.84 -12.15
C THR A 417 -28.81 16.06 -11.72
N SER A 418 -28.52 15.86 -10.43
CA SER A 418 -27.15 15.83 -9.92
C SER A 418 -26.74 14.39 -9.61
N TYR A 419 -25.45 14.10 -9.79
CA TYR A 419 -24.87 12.79 -9.58
C TYR A 419 -23.73 12.91 -8.59
N CYS A 420 -23.54 11.87 -7.79
CA CYS A 420 -22.38 11.76 -6.94
C CYS A 420 -21.74 10.40 -7.01
N HIS A 421 -20.42 10.40 -6.84
CA HIS A 421 -19.62 9.22 -6.59
C HIS A 421 -18.90 9.36 -5.26
N ILE A 422 -18.92 8.30 -4.46
CA ILE A 422 -18.17 8.18 -3.20
C ILE A 422 -17.44 6.85 -3.20
N GLY A 423 -16.11 6.90 -3.12
CA GLY A 423 -15.23 5.75 -3.14
C GLY A 423 -14.51 5.50 -1.81
N THR A 424 -14.17 4.24 -1.53
CA THR A 424 -13.28 3.87 -0.42
C THR A 424 -11.79 4.01 -0.75
N GLY A 425 -11.44 4.08 -2.04
CA GLY A 425 -10.07 4.16 -2.53
C GLY A 425 -9.88 5.10 -3.70
N ASN A 426 -8.61 5.29 -4.07
CA ASN A 426 -8.13 6.39 -4.92
C ASN A 426 -8.64 6.32 -6.37
N TYR A 427 -8.59 7.46 -7.04
CA TYR A 427 -8.84 7.58 -8.48
C TYR A 427 -7.60 7.20 -9.29
N ASN A 428 -7.26 5.92 -9.31
CA ASN A 428 -6.06 5.42 -10.01
C ASN A 428 -6.35 4.04 -10.62
N GLU A 429 -6.35 4.00 -11.95
CA GLU A 429 -6.67 2.80 -12.75
C GLU A 429 -5.73 1.64 -12.43
N LYS A 430 -4.41 1.89 -12.40
CA LYS A 430 -3.39 0.86 -12.11
C LYS A 430 -3.61 0.23 -10.73
N THR A 431 -3.91 1.05 -9.71
CA THR A 431 -4.20 0.51 -8.38
C THR A 431 -5.57 -0.15 -8.30
N SER A 432 -6.56 0.29 -9.09
CA SER A 432 -7.91 -0.28 -9.07
C SER A 432 -7.97 -1.75 -9.52
N GLU A 433 -6.94 -2.22 -10.23
CA GLU A 433 -6.79 -3.63 -10.63
C GLU A 433 -6.25 -4.53 -9.51
N LEU A 434 -5.57 -3.95 -8.52
CA LEU A 434 -4.95 -4.66 -7.41
C LEU A 434 -5.68 -4.45 -6.08
N TYR A 435 -6.43 -3.36 -5.91
CA TYR A 435 -7.02 -2.94 -4.63
C TYR A 435 -8.50 -3.30 -4.57
N THR A 436 -8.94 -3.87 -3.43
CA THR A 436 -10.37 -4.13 -3.21
C THR A 436 -11.09 -2.88 -2.72
N ASP A 437 -11.72 -2.13 -3.61
CA ASP A 437 -12.40 -0.87 -3.29
C ASP A 437 -13.89 -0.90 -3.60
N ILE A 438 -14.67 -0.07 -2.90
CA ILE A 438 -16.09 0.11 -3.14
C ILE A 438 -16.34 1.52 -3.67
N SER A 439 -17.10 1.60 -4.76
CA SER A 439 -17.56 2.85 -5.36
C SER A 439 -19.09 2.89 -5.35
N LEU A 440 -19.67 3.94 -4.76
CA LEU A 440 -21.10 4.20 -4.79
C LEU A 440 -21.39 5.31 -5.80
N LEU A 441 -22.28 5.05 -6.76
CA LEU A 441 -22.85 6.03 -7.69
C LEU A 441 -24.33 6.25 -7.35
N THR A 442 -24.75 7.49 -7.16
CA THR A 442 -26.15 7.80 -6.80
C THR A 442 -26.57 9.19 -7.25
N THR A 443 -27.88 9.34 -7.48
CA THR A 443 -28.56 10.63 -7.70
C THR A 443 -29.24 11.16 -6.43
N ASP A 444 -28.96 10.57 -5.26
CA ASP A 444 -29.58 10.98 -4.00
C ASP A 444 -29.33 12.46 -3.71
N ILE A 445 -30.42 13.23 -3.69
CA ILE A 445 -30.40 14.69 -3.57
C ILE A 445 -29.78 15.13 -2.24
N VAL A 446 -29.95 14.35 -1.17
CA VAL A 446 -29.39 14.68 0.14
C VAL A 446 -27.87 14.48 0.14
N MET A 447 -27.38 13.38 -0.43
CA MET A 447 -25.94 13.15 -0.62
C MET A 447 -25.31 14.19 -1.53
N CYS A 448 -25.96 14.56 -2.65
CA CYS A 448 -25.47 15.62 -3.53
C CYS A 448 -25.34 16.96 -2.80
N LYS A 449 -26.33 17.33 -1.98
CA LYS A 449 -26.29 18.54 -1.14
C LYS A 449 -25.17 18.46 -0.11
N ASP A 450 -24.96 17.31 0.51
CA ASP A 450 -23.91 17.11 1.51
C ASP A 450 -22.51 17.19 0.89
N LEU A 451 -22.27 16.58 -0.28
CA LEU A 451 -21.00 16.74 -1.00
C LEU A 451 -20.76 18.18 -1.44
N LYS A 452 -21.82 18.89 -1.87
CA LYS A 452 -21.67 20.32 -2.22
C LYS A 452 -21.23 21.15 -1.01
N LYS A 453 -21.73 20.85 0.19
CA LYS A 453 -21.25 21.47 1.44
C LYS A 453 -19.80 21.09 1.71
N LEU A 454 -19.42 19.83 1.52
CA LEU A 454 -18.05 19.37 1.70
C LEU A 454 -17.07 20.17 0.82
N PHE A 455 -17.35 20.31 -0.47
CA PHE A 455 -16.50 21.11 -1.36
C PHE A 455 -16.45 22.59 -0.98
N LYS A 456 -17.54 23.14 -0.44
CA LYS A 456 -17.52 24.50 0.13
C LYS A 456 -16.63 24.61 1.36
N ILE A 457 -16.65 23.62 2.26
CA ILE A 457 -15.77 23.57 3.44
C ILE A 457 -14.30 23.45 3.02
N LEU A 458 -14.02 22.65 1.99
CA LEU A 458 -12.69 22.52 1.42
C LEU A 458 -12.19 23.82 0.80
N ALA A 459 -13.08 24.59 0.17
CA ALA A 459 -12.75 25.90 -0.41
C ALA A 459 -12.64 27.02 0.64
N ASP A 460 -13.54 27.04 1.64
CA ASP A 460 -13.61 28.04 2.70
C ASP A 460 -13.88 27.39 4.06
N LYS A 461 -12.85 27.38 4.91
CA LYS A 461 -12.89 26.79 6.26
C LYS A 461 -13.89 27.47 7.20
N LYS A 462 -14.35 28.69 6.90
CA LYS A 462 -15.36 29.38 7.73
C LYS A 462 -16.77 28.82 7.50
N TYR A 463 -16.99 28.06 6.44
CA TYR A 463 -18.28 27.47 6.14
C TYR A 463 -18.63 26.40 7.18
N LYS A 464 -19.71 26.61 7.93
CA LYS A 464 -20.29 25.60 8.84
C LYS A 464 -21.54 24.99 8.21
N GLY A 465 -21.61 23.67 8.17
CA GLY A 465 -22.77 22.98 7.62
C GLY A 465 -22.95 21.59 8.22
N GLN A 466 -24.15 21.31 8.71
CA GLN A 466 -24.49 19.97 9.19
C GLN A 466 -24.75 19.03 8.02
N PHE A 467 -24.16 17.84 8.07
CA PHE A 467 -24.40 16.78 7.12
C PHE A 467 -25.56 15.88 7.57
N LYS A 468 -26.22 15.20 6.63
CA LYS A 468 -27.35 14.30 6.90
C LYS A 468 -27.07 12.83 6.57
N LYS A 469 -26.48 12.56 5.40
CA LYS A 469 -26.18 11.19 4.92
C LYS A 469 -24.69 10.87 4.86
N ILE A 470 -23.85 11.91 4.79
CA ILE A 470 -22.40 11.82 4.83
C ILE A 470 -21.93 12.33 6.20
N VAL A 471 -20.80 11.82 6.69
CA VAL A 471 -20.08 12.41 7.82
C VAL A 471 -18.65 12.63 7.36
N SER A 472 -18.18 13.87 7.43
CA SER A 472 -16.86 14.24 6.87
C SER A 472 -16.05 15.20 7.74
N GLU A 473 -16.67 15.71 8.81
CA GLU A 473 -15.99 16.58 9.75
C GLU A 473 -15.04 15.77 10.66
N PRO A 474 -13.80 16.24 10.86
CA PRO A 474 -12.87 15.60 11.78
C PRO A 474 -13.47 15.48 13.20
N GLY A 475 -13.22 14.37 13.87
CA GLY A 475 -13.81 13.99 15.15
C GLY A 475 -15.21 13.38 15.02
N VAL A 476 -16.04 13.86 14.10
CA VAL A 476 -17.47 13.49 14.02
C VAL A 476 -17.69 12.06 13.51
N ILE A 477 -16.78 11.53 12.68
CA ILE A 477 -16.82 10.10 12.28
C ILE A 477 -16.74 9.22 13.53
N ARG A 478 -15.82 9.53 14.46
CA ARG A 478 -15.65 8.78 15.71
C ARG A 478 -16.94 8.81 16.53
N GLU A 479 -17.48 9.99 16.76
CA GLU A 479 -18.74 10.17 17.50
C GLU A 479 -19.89 9.40 16.86
N THR A 480 -20.00 9.42 15.53
CA THR A 480 -21.02 8.69 14.80
C THR A 480 -20.89 7.18 15.02
N LEU A 481 -19.68 6.63 14.96
CA LEU A 481 -19.45 5.20 15.22
C LEU A 481 -19.77 4.85 16.68
N ILE A 482 -19.30 5.65 17.63
CA ILE A 482 -19.58 5.50 19.07
C ILE A 482 -21.10 5.52 19.34
N ASN A 483 -21.84 6.46 18.75
CA ASN A 483 -23.29 6.54 18.90
C ASN A 483 -24.01 5.28 18.39
N ASN A 484 -23.53 4.69 17.29
CA ASN A 484 -24.10 3.43 16.81
C ASN A 484 -23.73 2.24 17.73
N ILE A 485 -22.54 2.23 18.33
CA ILE A 485 -22.17 1.22 19.34
C ILE A 485 -22.99 1.39 20.63
N ASN A 486 -23.23 2.63 21.08
CA ASN A 486 -24.13 2.94 22.20
C ASN A 486 -25.53 2.35 21.99
N MET A 487 -26.06 2.45 20.76
CA MET A 487 -27.32 1.81 20.41
C MET A 487 -27.24 0.29 20.57
N CYS A 488 -26.15 -0.36 20.15
CA CYS A 488 -25.94 -1.80 20.41
C CYS A 488 -25.94 -2.10 21.91
N ILE A 489 -25.21 -1.34 22.73
CA ILE A 489 -25.21 -1.51 24.20
C ILE A 489 -26.65 -1.42 24.76
N SER A 490 -27.45 -0.47 24.27
CA SER A 490 -28.85 -0.33 24.70
C SER A 490 -29.73 -1.53 24.32
N GLU A 491 -29.43 -2.21 23.21
CA GLU A 491 -30.15 -3.40 22.78
C GLU A 491 -29.70 -4.65 23.56
N VAL A 492 -28.43 -4.74 23.98
CA VAL A 492 -27.99 -5.80 24.91
C VAL A 492 -28.79 -5.75 26.22
N LYS A 493 -29.01 -4.55 26.76
CA LYS A 493 -29.82 -4.35 27.98
C LYS A 493 -31.27 -4.81 27.83
N LYS A 494 -31.77 -4.93 26.60
CA LYS A 494 -33.13 -5.42 26.27
C LYS A 494 -33.17 -6.93 25.99
N GLY A 495 -32.03 -7.63 26.11
CA GLY A 495 -31.90 -9.06 25.84
C GLY A 495 -31.59 -9.41 24.39
N ASN A 496 -31.38 -8.43 23.51
CA ASN A 496 -30.99 -8.66 22.11
C ASN A 496 -29.48 -8.94 22.02
N ARG A 497 -29.03 -9.54 20.91
CA ARG A 497 -27.62 -9.91 20.69
C ARG A 497 -27.02 -9.16 19.49
N PRO A 498 -26.76 -7.85 19.62
CA PRO A 498 -26.24 -7.05 18.52
C PRO A 498 -24.84 -7.50 18.10
N ILE A 499 -24.55 -7.33 16.81
CA ILE A 499 -23.26 -7.62 16.19
C ILE A 499 -22.78 -6.39 15.44
N VAL A 500 -21.56 -5.94 15.74
CA VAL A 500 -20.87 -4.89 15.01
C VAL A 500 -19.81 -5.52 14.12
N THR A 501 -19.92 -5.33 12.81
CA THR A 501 -18.90 -5.79 11.85
C THR A 501 -18.10 -4.60 11.33
N ILE A 502 -16.78 -4.66 11.47
CA ILE A 502 -15.86 -3.59 11.05
C ILE A 502 -14.84 -4.19 10.08
N LYS A 503 -14.87 -3.79 8.81
CA LYS A 503 -13.80 -4.07 7.84
C LYS A 503 -13.01 -2.79 7.62
N VAL A 504 -11.71 -2.81 7.89
CA VAL A 504 -10.79 -1.68 7.73
C VAL A 504 -9.38 -2.16 7.40
N ASN A 505 -8.49 -1.25 7.02
CA ASN A 505 -7.09 -1.58 6.77
C ASN A 505 -6.23 -1.42 8.03
N GLY A 506 -6.68 -0.62 8.99
CA GLY A 506 -5.98 -0.48 10.27
C GLY A 506 -6.84 0.01 11.43
N ILE A 507 -6.45 -0.38 12.64
CA ILE A 507 -7.03 0.00 13.93
C ILE A 507 -5.90 0.36 14.90
N ALA A 508 -5.78 1.64 15.23
CA ALA A 508 -4.78 2.16 16.17
C ALA A 508 -5.28 3.39 16.95
N ASP A 509 -6.53 3.83 16.76
CA ASP A 509 -7.12 4.92 17.54
C ASP A 509 -7.48 4.44 18.94
N ARG A 510 -6.82 4.99 19.98
CA ARG A 510 -6.99 4.55 21.37
C ARG A 510 -8.41 4.71 21.87
N ILE A 511 -9.06 5.84 21.57
CA ILE A 511 -10.45 6.11 21.99
C ILE A 511 -11.39 5.03 21.42
N MET A 512 -11.29 4.74 20.13
CA MET A 512 -12.09 3.67 19.52
C MET A 512 -11.77 2.29 20.08
N ILE A 513 -10.50 1.97 20.33
CA ILE A 513 -10.09 0.67 20.91
C ILE A 513 -10.68 0.49 22.31
N ASP A 514 -10.51 1.48 23.18
CA ASP A 514 -11.02 1.45 24.56
C ASP A 514 -12.54 1.34 24.56
N TYR A 515 -13.20 2.06 23.65
CA TYR A 515 -14.64 2.03 23.53
C TYR A 515 -15.20 0.70 22.99
N ILE A 516 -14.50 0.08 22.03
CA ILE A 516 -14.84 -1.27 21.54
C ILE A 516 -14.68 -2.29 22.68
N ASN A 517 -13.57 -2.24 23.42
CA ASN A 517 -13.35 -3.12 24.57
C ASN A 517 -14.43 -2.93 25.65
N TYR A 518 -14.79 -1.68 25.95
CA TYR A 518 -15.87 -1.36 26.88
C TYR A 518 -17.21 -1.95 26.42
N ALA A 519 -17.62 -1.69 25.18
CA ALA A 519 -18.87 -2.21 24.63
C ALA A 519 -18.89 -3.76 24.58
N ALA A 520 -17.75 -4.38 24.27
CA ALA A 520 -17.59 -5.82 24.28
C ALA A 520 -17.77 -6.40 25.69
N SER A 521 -17.20 -5.76 26.71
CA SER A 521 -17.38 -6.17 28.12
C SER A 521 -18.83 -6.09 28.61
N LEU A 522 -19.67 -5.30 27.92
CA LEU A 522 -21.11 -5.20 28.16
C LEU A 522 -21.95 -6.17 27.30
N GLY A 523 -21.31 -7.07 26.55
CA GLY A 523 -21.98 -8.12 25.76
C GLY A 523 -22.24 -7.79 24.29
N VAL A 524 -21.72 -6.69 23.75
CA VAL A 524 -21.80 -6.41 22.31
C VAL A 524 -20.77 -7.27 21.56
N ASN A 525 -21.20 -7.99 20.52
CA ASN A 525 -20.29 -8.82 19.74
C ASN A 525 -19.66 -8.03 18.59
N PHE A 526 -18.37 -8.22 18.36
CA PHE A 526 -17.59 -7.57 17.31
C PHE A 526 -16.95 -8.60 16.36
N ASN A 527 -17.17 -8.41 15.06
CA ASN A 527 -16.48 -9.11 13.99
C ASN A 527 -15.57 -8.11 13.25
N ILE A 528 -14.27 -8.23 13.47
CA ILE A 528 -13.27 -7.31 12.94
C ILE A 528 -12.52 -7.98 11.79
N ILE A 529 -12.53 -7.36 10.62
CA ILE A 529 -11.74 -7.73 9.45
C ILE A 529 -10.72 -6.62 9.24
N CYS A 530 -9.51 -6.79 9.79
CA CYS A 530 -8.43 -5.82 9.73
C CYS A 530 -7.21 -6.42 9.04
N ARG A 531 -6.89 -5.96 7.82
CA ARG A 531 -5.76 -6.50 7.06
C ARG A 531 -4.41 -6.11 7.67
N GLY A 532 -4.21 -4.83 7.99
CA GLY A 532 -2.92 -4.26 8.34
C GLY A 532 -2.69 -4.19 9.85
N ILE A 533 -2.35 -2.98 10.31
CA ILE A 533 -2.07 -2.66 11.72
C ILE A 533 -3.35 -2.85 12.55
N CYS A 534 -3.29 -3.66 13.60
CA CYS A 534 -4.39 -3.84 14.54
C CYS A 534 -3.84 -3.86 15.97
N LEU A 535 -4.20 -2.84 16.77
CA LEU A 535 -3.83 -2.78 18.20
C LEU A 535 -4.95 -3.27 19.12
N LEU A 536 -6.12 -3.60 18.55
CA LEU A 536 -7.21 -4.28 19.25
C LEU A 536 -6.83 -5.74 19.45
N LYS A 537 -7.08 -6.26 20.65
CA LYS A 537 -6.85 -7.67 21.01
C LYS A 537 -8.16 -8.46 20.94
N PRO A 538 -8.11 -9.75 20.53
CA PRO A 538 -9.29 -10.61 20.53
C PRO A 538 -9.77 -10.89 21.97
N THR A 539 -11.06 -11.11 22.10
CA THR A 539 -11.76 -11.53 23.34
C THR A 539 -12.94 -12.42 22.96
N ASP A 540 -13.63 -13.01 23.94
CA ASP A 540 -14.84 -13.83 23.71
C ASP A 540 -15.90 -13.11 22.87
N ASN A 541 -16.00 -11.78 23.00
CA ASN A 541 -16.91 -10.93 22.24
C ASN A 541 -16.25 -10.17 21.08
N ILE A 542 -14.93 -10.29 20.88
CA ILE A 542 -14.19 -9.62 19.80
C ILE A 542 -13.42 -10.66 18.99
N LYS A 543 -13.95 -10.98 17.80
CA LYS A 543 -13.27 -11.84 16.82
C LYS A 543 -12.54 -10.97 15.80
N ILE A 544 -11.26 -11.26 15.58
CA ILE A 544 -10.42 -10.49 14.66
C ILE A 544 -9.84 -11.42 13.61
N CYS A 545 -9.98 -11.06 12.34
CA CYS A 545 -9.28 -11.71 11.25
C CYS A 545 -8.59 -10.70 10.33
N SER A 546 -7.54 -11.17 9.66
CA SER A 546 -6.83 -10.47 8.60
C SER A 546 -6.94 -11.30 7.33
N ILE A 547 -7.23 -10.68 6.19
CA ILE A 547 -7.18 -11.36 4.88
C ILE A 547 -6.02 -10.77 4.08
N VAL A 548 -5.13 -11.65 3.63
CA VAL A 548 -3.99 -11.32 2.75
C VAL A 548 -3.95 -12.36 1.65
N GLY A 549 -4.00 -11.93 0.39
CA GLY A 549 -4.03 -12.81 -0.78
C GLY A 549 -3.70 -12.03 -2.05
N ARG A 550 -4.23 -12.48 -3.21
CA ARG A 550 -4.01 -11.86 -4.53
C ARG A 550 -4.26 -10.36 -4.56
N TYR A 551 -5.36 -9.91 -3.94
CA TYR A 551 -5.76 -8.52 -3.95
C TYR A 551 -5.42 -7.82 -2.64
N LEU A 552 -5.11 -6.53 -2.78
CA LEU A 552 -4.80 -5.65 -1.69
C LEU A 552 -6.09 -5.19 -1.00
N GLU A 553 -6.42 -5.77 0.16
CA GLU A 553 -7.64 -5.40 0.87
C GLU A 553 -7.64 -3.91 1.24
N HIS A 554 -8.62 -3.15 0.73
CA HIS A 554 -8.62 -1.69 0.89
C HIS A 554 -9.96 -1.08 1.31
N SER A 555 -11.08 -1.74 1.02
CA SER A 555 -12.42 -1.26 1.31
C SER A 555 -12.68 -1.17 2.82
N ARG A 556 -13.34 -0.08 3.26
CA ARG A 556 -13.79 0.08 4.65
C ARG A 556 -15.30 0.04 4.76
N ILE A 557 -15.81 -0.83 5.63
CA ILE A 557 -17.23 -1.08 5.84
C ILE A 557 -17.51 -1.13 7.35
N TYR A 558 -18.53 -0.40 7.79
CA TYR A 558 -19.04 -0.46 9.17
C TYR A 558 -20.49 -0.91 9.14
N LYS A 559 -20.80 -2.00 9.82
CA LYS A 559 -22.15 -2.56 9.89
C LYS A 559 -22.56 -2.76 11.34
N PHE A 560 -23.75 -2.28 11.67
CA PHE A 560 -24.37 -2.39 12.98
C PHE A 560 -25.65 -3.18 12.84
N ASP A 561 -25.60 -4.46 13.21
CA ASP A 561 -26.78 -5.31 13.34
C ASP A 561 -27.28 -5.20 14.78
N TYR A 562 -28.41 -4.53 14.98
CA TYR A 562 -28.94 -4.25 16.33
C TYR A 562 -29.71 -5.42 16.94
N ASP A 563 -30.01 -6.44 16.14
CA ASP A 563 -30.86 -7.57 16.52
C ASP A 563 -32.21 -7.12 17.12
N SER A 564 -32.80 -6.09 16.49
CA SER A 564 -33.99 -5.41 16.99
C SER A 564 -35.08 -5.35 15.92
N LYS A 565 -36.31 -5.71 16.29
CA LYS A 565 -37.48 -5.52 15.39
C LYS A 565 -37.85 -4.05 15.20
N LYS A 566 -37.44 -3.16 16.13
CA LYS A 566 -37.83 -1.75 16.16
C LYS A 566 -36.83 -0.82 15.46
N ILE A 567 -35.57 -1.22 15.38
CA ILE A 567 -34.48 -0.36 14.88
C ILE A 567 -33.83 -1.04 13.67
N PRO A 568 -33.80 -0.37 12.51
CA PRO A 568 -33.19 -0.95 11.32
C PRO A 568 -31.66 -0.95 11.43
N ASN A 569 -31.05 -2.05 10.97
CA ASN A 569 -29.59 -2.17 10.87
C ASN A 569 -29.01 -1.06 9.99
N LYS A 570 -27.80 -0.62 10.32
CA LYS A 570 -27.09 0.43 9.59
C LYS A 570 -25.83 -0.11 8.95
N VAL A 571 -25.54 0.36 7.74
CA VAL A 571 -24.36 0.01 6.95
C VAL A 571 -23.75 1.29 6.42
N TYR A 572 -22.44 1.40 6.56
CA TYR A 572 -21.64 2.51 6.05
C TYR A 572 -20.46 2.00 5.24
N ILE A 573 -20.08 2.76 4.21
CA ILE A 573 -18.77 2.67 3.57
C ILE A 573 -17.94 3.89 3.96
N SER A 574 -16.62 3.78 3.95
CA SER A 574 -15.75 4.85 4.41
C SER A 574 -14.44 4.95 3.65
N SER A 575 -13.88 6.16 3.58
CA SER A 575 -12.47 6.37 3.23
C SER A 575 -11.55 6.32 4.45
N ALA A 576 -12.09 6.44 5.66
CA ALA A 576 -11.36 6.39 6.93
C ALA A 576 -11.13 4.96 7.43
N ASP A 577 -9.91 4.71 7.91
CA ASP A 577 -9.59 3.64 8.85
C ASP A 577 -9.81 4.10 10.31
N LEU A 578 -9.71 3.18 11.28
CA LEU A 578 -9.74 3.52 12.71
C LEU A 578 -8.35 3.92 13.23
N LEU A 579 -7.74 4.91 12.58
CA LEU A 579 -6.47 5.51 13.00
C LEU A 579 -6.72 6.96 13.42
N THR A 580 -6.02 7.45 14.45
CA THR A 580 -6.20 8.82 14.98
C THR A 580 -6.08 9.90 13.91
N ARG A 581 -5.11 9.77 13.01
CA ARG A 581 -4.95 10.71 11.88
C ARG A 581 -6.16 10.74 10.93
N ASN A 582 -6.84 9.61 10.71
CA ASN A 582 -8.00 9.52 9.84
C ASN A 582 -9.24 10.09 10.53
N LEU A 583 -9.37 9.86 11.84
CA LEU A 583 -10.52 10.32 12.60
C LEU A 583 -10.42 11.79 13.03
N GLU A 584 -9.23 12.38 13.15
CA GLU A 584 -9.06 13.76 13.69
C GLU A 584 -8.36 14.75 12.77
N ARG A 585 -7.49 14.29 11.86
CA ARG A 585 -6.57 15.17 11.11
C ARG A 585 -6.80 15.13 9.60
N ARG A 586 -7.77 14.36 9.13
CA ARG A 586 -8.07 14.18 7.70
C ARG A 586 -9.53 14.45 7.41
N VAL A 587 -9.77 15.02 6.23
CA VAL A 587 -11.11 15.05 5.66
C VAL A 587 -11.34 13.68 5.04
N GLU A 588 -12.13 12.87 5.73
CA GLU A 588 -12.58 11.56 5.30
C GLU A 588 -14.09 11.59 5.02
N ILE A 589 -14.66 10.54 4.44
CA ILE A 589 -16.11 10.39 4.29
C ILE A 589 -16.53 9.07 4.92
N LEU A 590 -17.52 9.12 5.81
CA LEU A 590 -18.35 8.00 6.22
C LEU A 590 -19.73 8.16 5.58
N CYS A 591 -20.09 7.27 4.66
CA CYS A 591 -21.32 7.36 3.87
C CYS A 591 -22.32 6.28 4.28
N LYS A 592 -23.53 6.69 4.68
CA LYS A 592 -24.61 5.76 5.05
C LYS A 592 -25.27 5.19 3.79
N ILE A 593 -25.27 3.88 3.65
CA ILE A 593 -25.94 3.20 2.54
C ILE A 593 -27.42 3.04 2.88
N THR A 594 -28.29 3.66 2.09
CA THR A 594 -29.74 3.58 2.28
C THR A 594 -30.43 2.62 1.32
N ASP A 595 -29.96 2.53 0.08
CA ASP A 595 -30.52 1.64 -0.93
C ASP A 595 -30.48 0.15 -0.51
N THR A 596 -31.57 -0.56 -0.82
CA THR A 596 -31.76 -1.94 -0.38
C THR A 596 -30.88 -2.92 -1.15
N GLN A 597 -30.66 -2.70 -2.45
CA GLN A 597 -29.82 -3.59 -3.27
C GLN A 597 -28.35 -3.41 -2.92
N CYS A 598 -27.89 -2.17 -2.72
CA CYS A 598 -26.56 -1.85 -2.26
C CYS A 598 -26.26 -2.49 -0.88
N LYS A 599 -27.22 -2.43 0.06
CA LYS A 599 -27.10 -3.14 1.35
C LYS A 599 -27.00 -4.66 1.19
N LYS A 600 -27.81 -5.25 0.32
CA LYS A 600 -27.74 -6.70 0.02
C LYS A 600 -26.37 -7.06 -0.56
N LYS A 601 -25.83 -6.25 -1.47
CA LYS A 601 -24.48 -6.44 -2.04
C LYS A 601 -23.40 -6.38 -0.96
N ILE A 602 -23.39 -5.35 -0.11
CA ILE A 602 -22.44 -5.25 1.01
C ILE A 602 -22.55 -6.46 1.96
N ASN A 603 -23.76 -6.93 2.26
CA ASN A 603 -23.95 -8.12 3.08
C ASN A 603 -23.39 -9.39 2.41
N LYS A 604 -23.53 -9.53 1.08
CA LYS A 604 -22.92 -10.63 0.32
C LYS A 604 -21.39 -10.56 0.40
N ILE A 605 -20.83 -9.35 0.25
CA ILE A 605 -19.39 -9.08 0.41
C ILE A 605 -18.92 -9.54 1.80
N LEU A 606 -19.46 -8.97 2.88
CA LEU A 606 -19.05 -9.32 4.26
C LEU A 606 -19.20 -10.82 4.57
N LYS A 607 -20.26 -11.47 4.06
CA LYS A 607 -20.45 -12.93 4.19
C LYS A 607 -19.34 -13.72 3.49
N ALA A 608 -18.86 -13.26 2.34
CA ALA A 608 -17.75 -13.89 1.64
C ALA A 608 -16.45 -13.80 2.47
N TYR A 609 -16.11 -12.62 3.00
CA TYR A 609 -14.94 -12.44 3.87
C TYR A 609 -14.98 -13.35 5.10
N ASN A 610 -16.15 -13.50 5.73
CA ASN A 610 -16.30 -14.36 6.91
C ASN A 610 -16.17 -15.86 6.59
N LYS A 611 -16.42 -16.26 5.34
CA LYS A 611 -16.34 -17.66 4.88
C LYS A 611 -14.98 -18.05 4.30
N ASP A 612 -14.07 -17.08 4.14
CA ASP A 612 -12.73 -17.35 3.63
C ASP A 612 -11.97 -18.26 4.60
N THR A 613 -11.34 -19.29 4.04
CA THR A 613 -10.48 -20.23 4.76
C THR A 613 -9.13 -20.44 4.07
N THR A 614 -8.85 -19.67 3.02
CA THR A 614 -7.61 -19.79 2.23
C THR A 614 -6.64 -18.63 2.51
N ASN A 615 -7.16 -17.40 2.57
CA ASN A 615 -6.39 -16.17 2.74
C ASN A 615 -6.54 -15.57 4.15
N LYS A 616 -7.49 -16.10 4.94
CA LYS A 616 -7.82 -15.65 6.28
C LYS A 616 -6.77 -16.09 7.30
N PHE A 617 -6.39 -15.16 8.16
CA PHE A 617 -5.66 -15.36 9.40
C PHE A 617 -6.58 -14.95 10.55
N GLU A 618 -6.78 -15.80 11.55
CA GLU A 618 -7.47 -15.44 12.79
C GLU A 618 -6.47 -14.95 13.82
N TYR A 619 -6.82 -13.89 14.54
CA TYR A 619 -6.03 -13.46 15.67
C TYR A 619 -6.45 -14.28 16.89
N ASN A 620 -5.61 -15.24 17.28
CA ASN A 620 -5.88 -16.17 18.37
C ASN A 620 -5.75 -15.47 19.74
N GLN A 621 -6.72 -15.71 20.62
CA GLN A 621 -6.81 -15.09 21.94
C GLN A 621 -5.83 -15.65 22.96
N ASP A 622 -5.43 -16.91 22.82
CA ASP A 622 -4.54 -17.59 23.76
C ASP A 622 -3.07 -17.34 23.40
N THR A 623 -2.73 -17.47 22.11
CA THR A 623 -1.34 -17.32 21.63
C THR A 623 -0.97 -15.86 21.40
N MET A 624 -1.95 -14.96 21.26
CA MET A 624 -1.74 -13.58 20.82
C MET A 624 -0.94 -13.50 19.50
N GLU A 625 -1.15 -14.49 18.62
CA GLU A 625 -0.60 -14.54 17.27
C GLU A 625 -1.68 -14.71 16.19
N TYR A 626 -1.28 -14.40 14.95
CA TYR A 626 -2.13 -14.63 13.78
C TYR A 626 -1.92 -16.03 13.22
N GLU A 627 -2.99 -16.82 13.15
CA GLU A 627 -2.96 -18.21 12.71
C GLU A 627 -3.72 -18.35 11.39
N SER A 628 -3.07 -18.95 10.39
CA SER A 628 -3.67 -19.21 9.07
C SER A 628 -4.66 -20.37 9.12
N TYR A 629 -5.77 -20.28 8.41
CA TYR A 629 -6.63 -21.44 8.16
C TYR A 629 -6.07 -22.34 7.06
N LYS A 630 -6.33 -23.64 7.16
CA LYS A 630 -6.05 -24.63 6.10
C LYS A 630 -7.35 -25.04 5.41
N GLY A 631 -7.93 -24.14 4.64
CA GLY A 631 -9.14 -24.42 3.89
C GLY A 631 -9.10 -23.94 2.45
N GLU A 632 -10.18 -24.23 1.72
CA GLU A 632 -10.25 -24.07 0.27
C GLU A 632 -11.18 -22.97 -0.21
N LYS A 633 -11.88 -22.29 0.71
CA LYS A 633 -12.83 -21.25 0.33
C LYS A 633 -12.09 -19.94 0.19
N ASN A 634 -12.00 -19.46 -1.05
CA ASN A 634 -11.44 -18.16 -1.35
C ASN A 634 -12.56 -17.12 -1.43
N VAL A 635 -12.41 -16.01 -0.70
CA VAL A 635 -13.37 -14.89 -0.68
C VAL A 635 -13.67 -14.36 -2.08
N TYR A 636 -12.67 -14.38 -2.97
CA TYR A 636 -12.78 -13.79 -4.30
C TYR A 636 -13.68 -14.60 -5.24
N ASP A 637 -13.86 -15.91 -5.00
CA ASP A 637 -14.67 -16.79 -5.87
C ASP A 637 -16.15 -16.39 -5.90
N VAL A 638 -16.60 -15.69 -4.85
CA VAL A 638 -17.96 -15.17 -4.75
C VAL A 638 -18.20 -13.98 -5.71
N PHE A 639 -17.14 -13.37 -6.20
CA PHE A 639 -17.14 -12.17 -7.02
C PHE A 639 -16.80 -12.42 -8.50
N ASP A 640 -16.42 -13.66 -8.85
CA ASP A 640 -16.10 -14.07 -10.24
C ASP A 640 -17.32 -14.22 -11.15
N LYS A 641 -18.54 -14.17 -10.59
CA LYS A 641 -19.79 -13.98 -11.33
C LYS A 641 -20.30 -12.57 -11.09
N PRO A 642 -20.91 -11.90 -12.08
CA PRO A 642 -21.34 -10.54 -11.89
C PRO A 642 -22.35 -10.55 -10.77
N ILE A 643 -22.11 -9.70 -9.77
CA ILE A 643 -22.99 -9.62 -8.61
C ILE A 643 -24.38 -9.08 -9.06
N PHE A 644 -24.47 -8.63 -10.32
CA PHE A 644 -25.66 -8.29 -11.08
C PHE A 644 -25.73 -9.08 -12.39
N ASN A 645 -26.92 -9.27 -12.96
CA ASN A 645 -27.11 -9.64 -14.36
C ASN A 645 -27.22 -8.38 -15.22
#